data_AF-A0A094EKT6-F1
#
_entry.id   AF-A0A094EKT6-F1
#
_cell.length_a   1.000
_cell.length_b   1.000
_cell.length_c   1.000
_cell.angle_alpha   90.00
_cell.angle_beta   90.00
_cell.angle_gamma   90.00
#
_symmetry.space_group_name_H-M   'P 1'
#
loop_
_entity.id
_entity.type
_entity.pdbx_description
1 polymer ?
#
loop_
_entity_poly.entity_id
_entity_poly.type
_entity_poly.pdbx_seq_one_letter_code
_entity_poly.pdbx_strand_id
1 'polypeptide(L)'
;MKYQGILVAELLTFVFSTGVVGVSSPASWATSSDGVYKLSSFETPVKGAGNPGSGSTWELQVDDTSSGHKQSITGFGAAVTDATVSSFSALSESQKTALLADLLTTSTDDGVAFSLFRHTIAASDLSGNVYAYSDEVDPDLANFNLKTEGKDMVSWLSQFKSINSAIKVVGSVWSPPGWMKLNGVMDGTTTNNNLDHKYASQFAQYFVKYIQAFKSGGVDVDAITIQNEPLNSQAGYPTMYVAADESTSLIQNNIGPALKSAGLTTEIWAYDHNTDVPAYPQAVLDGAGSFVNTVAWHCYAENNDWGVLTQFHEKNPNVAQYQTECWTSPTNTWYSTIDFVMGPMQNWASGSIAWTLGSDTNNGPHLPGGCGACRGLVVVDTSAGTYSKTLDYYLMGQFSRFVPRGATALATTGSTDYGGGQKFEAMSFVEPDGSRTVVVQNNFGNEVFLTVKFKGGETWSGKVYKESLTTWQLPPASGVPLSQEASTMSEKASRSSRGKAEGAGSSRQNLSAAHLEKRRMADRESQRAGRERTKNHIRHLEKLVESLQKTEDNDRLGALMEQCQELRGQNEQLMSVISNIGRLCKSIEHPDETRARSGSSPGVAFKASMEPGLHQQPLHTGTAATDMRPSFPPHEGQPEPWWHQIGLSEMEGMHQVPINPVLSSIDPLLPNPNSPIQAQSPIQTLHTVPRPFPAPEMPTESTAESVNNILSKAELFTVLSTQPDEDTDIAIRAVLNGWNSVKHTDSLDDGWESISKVDQQAFISCGLIERLAILQVMRLKLRHVVDPTNENLERLPTFMHPRPTQNLIQHPTMVDYFVWPDLRDLLILSPYKSMKSADVVKFVSIFVKSIRFQWPYDLCDSFTKNPHSGLYAFSDTFCRQFEDIRSWMLDSDFFVMCPQMIGYIPIHNPGPGRVLGGFLDQGHFEQEQGARNNTEPDWSDVLIPT
;
A
#
# COMPACT_ATOMS: atom_id res chain seq x y z
N MET A 1 -15.81 -24.37 -51.41
CA MET A 1 -15.06 -23.17 -50.98
C MET A 1 -14.21 -23.50 -49.75
N LYS A 2 -13.20 -24.37 -49.89
CA LYS A 2 -12.39 -24.95 -48.80
C LYS A 2 -10.87 -24.79 -49.01
N TYR A 3 -10.46 -23.80 -49.81
CA TYR A 3 -9.06 -23.67 -50.24
C TYR A 3 -8.44 -22.27 -50.05
N GLN A 4 -9.10 -21.35 -49.33
CA GLN A 4 -8.49 -20.04 -48.98
C GLN A 4 -8.15 -19.85 -47.50
N GLY A 5 -8.53 -20.79 -46.62
CA GLY A 5 -8.21 -20.73 -45.17
C GLY A 5 -6.89 -21.40 -44.76
N ILE A 6 -6.24 -22.14 -45.66
CA ILE A 6 -5.01 -22.91 -45.33
C ILE A 6 -3.74 -22.11 -45.72
N LEU A 7 -3.83 -21.20 -46.69
CA LEU A 7 -2.68 -20.41 -47.15
C LEU A 7 -2.28 -19.27 -46.20
N VAL A 8 -3.16 -18.84 -45.30
CA VAL A 8 -2.81 -17.83 -44.27
C VAL A 8 -2.16 -18.49 -43.05
N ALA A 9 -2.51 -19.73 -42.73
CA ALA A 9 -1.88 -20.49 -41.65
C ALA A 9 -0.44 -20.89 -42.00
N GLU A 10 -0.16 -21.26 -43.26
CA GLU A 10 1.20 -21.64 -43.67
C GLU A 10 2.16 -20.45 -43.82
N LEU A 11 1.65 -19.24 -44.13
CA LEU A 11 2.46 -18.01 -44.16
C LEU A 11 2.73 -17.41 -42.77
N LEU A 12 1.89 -17.70 -41.77
CA LEU A 12 2.13 -17.31 -40.37
C LEU A 12 3.08 -18.27 -39.63
N THR A 13 3.28 -19.49 -40.12
CA THR A 13 4.26 -20.44 -39.54
C THR A 13 5.73 -20.13 -39.85
N PHE A 14 6.04 -19.13 -40.68
CA PHE A 14 7.44 -18.79 -41.02
C PHE A 14 8.09 -17.72 -40.13
N VAL A 15 7.42 -17.29 -39.05
CA VAL A 15 8.00 -16.38 -38.02
C VAL A 15 7.89 -16.95 -36.59
N PHE A 16 7.49 -18.21 -36.42
CA PHE A 16 7.57 -18.91 -35.14
C PHE A 16 8.82 -19.79 -35.06
N SER A 17 9.98 -19.14 -35.14
CA SER A 17 11.16 -19.58 -34.41
C SER A 17 11.24 -18.69 -33.18
N THR A 18 11.45 -19.27 -32.02
CA THR A 18 11.91 -18.63 -30.78
C THR A 18 13.32 -18.02 -30.93
N GLY A 19 13.63 -17.48 -32.11
CA GLY A 19 14.89 -16.84 -32.45
C GLY A 19 14.69 -15.35 -32.33
N VAL A 20 15.19 -14.79 -31.23
CA VAL A 20 15.65 -13.40 -31.17
C VAL A 20 16.37 -13.14 -32.50
N VAL A 21 15.81 -12.26 -33.33
CA VAL A 21 16.58 -11.74 -34.48
C VAL A 21 17.72 -10.98 -33.84
N GLY A 22 18.92 -11.54 -33.91
CA GLY A 22 20.08 -10.97 -33.23
C GLY A 22 20.22 -9.49 -33.58
N VAL A 23 20.28 -8.65 -32.55
CA VAL A 23 20.44 -7.20 -32.70
C VAL A 23 21.82 -6.97 -33.33
N SER A 24 21.84 -6.74 -34.64
CA SER A 24 23.08 -6.55 -35.40
C SER A 24 23.49 -5.09 -35.53
N SER A 25 22.56 -4.17 -35.25
CA SER A 25 22.75 -2.73 -35.32
C SER A 25 21.99 -2.06 -34.17
N PRO A 26 22.50 -0.95 -33.62
CA PRO A 26 21.81 -0.21 -32.58
C PRO A 26 20.48 0.36 -33.10
N ALA A 27 19.49 0.44 -32.21
CA ALA A 27 18.20 1.06 -32.49
C ALA A 27 17.59 1.63 -31.21
N SER A 28 16.62 2.53 -31.35
CA SER A 28 15.92 3.17 -30.24
C SER A 28 14.43 3.30 -30.51
N TRP A 29 13.63 3.19 -29.45
CA TRP A 29 12.20 3.46 -29.46
C TRP A 29 11.81 4.32 -28.28
N ALA A 30 10.75 5.11 -28.42
CA ALA A 30 10.25 5.98 -27.36
C ALA A 30 8.73 5.84 -27.19
N THR A 31 8.28 6.05 -25.96
CA THR A 31 6.89 6.29 -25.58
C THR A 31 6.87 7.55 -24.72
N SER A 32 6.14 8.59 -25.14
CA SER A 32 6.13 9.90 -24.45
C SER A 32 4.77 10.23 -23.83
N SER A 33 4.79 11.03 -22.76
CA SER A 33 3.59 11.48 -22.02
C SER A 33 2.55 12.16 -22.92
N ASP A 34 3.01 12.93 -23.91
CA ASP A 34 2.19 13.64 -24.89
C ASP A 34 1.65 12.75 -26.02
N GLY A 35 2.04 11.48 -26.06
CA GLY A 35 1.62 10.51 -27.07
C GLY A 35 2.20 10.77 -28.47
N VAL A 36 3.18 11.68 -28.62
CA VAL A 36 3.92 11.89 -29.89
C VAL A 36 4.64 10.63 -30.29
N TYR A 37 5.28 9.96 -29.33
CA TYR A 37 5.88 8.65 -29.51
C TYR A 37 5.06 7.59 -28.78
N LYS A 38 4.71 6.51 -29.49
CA LYS A 38 4.02 5.33 -28.94
C LYS A 38 4.73 4.09 -29.44
N LEU A 39 5.71 3.59 -28.67
CA LEU A 39 6.56 2.48 -29.09
C LEU A 39 7.19 2.70 -30.48
N SER A 40 7.47 3.96 -30.81
CA SER A 40 7.86 4.38 -32.15
C SER A 40 9.37 4.58 -32.24
N SER A 41 9.95 4.38 -33.42
CA SER A 41 11.39 4.59 -33.63
C SER A 41 11.82 5.99 -33.20
N PHE A 42 12.96 6.07 -32.51
CA PHE A 42 13.59 7.30 -32.05
C PHE A 42 15.03 7.41 -32.56
N GLU A 43 15.71 8.51 -32.23
CA GLU A 43 17.11 8.77 -32.61
C GLU A 43 18.02 7.62 -32.14
N THR A 44 18.74 7.00 -33.09
CA THR A 44 19.58 5.83 -32.83
C THR A 44 20.81 6.21 -31.99
N PRO A 45 21.12 5.49 -30.89
CA PRO A 45 22.33 5.74 -30.13
C PRO A 45 23.57 5.40 -30.95
N VAL A 46 24.64 6.17 -30.73
CA VAL A 46 25.92 6.01 -31.41
C VAL A 46 26.97 5.44 -30.46
N LYS A 47 27.90 4.65 -31.00
CA LYS A 47 29.03 4.14 -30.22
C LYS A 47 30.05 5.26 -29.96
N GLY A 48 30.55 5.34 -28.74
CA GLY A 48 31.43 6.39 -28.23
C GLY A 48 30.67 7.47 -27.46
N ALA A 49 31.39 8.50 -26.99
CA ALA A 49 30.83 9.55 -26.13
C ALA A 49 29.87 10.53 -26.86
N GLY A 50 29.81 10.48 -28.19
CA GLY A 50 29.01 11.40 -29.01
C GLY A 50 29.37 12.88 -28.80
N ASN A 51 28.43 13.77 -29.10
CA ASN A 51 28.55 15.20 -28.84
C ASN A 51 27.21 15.76 -28.29
N PRO A 52 27.14 16.14 -27.01
CA PRO A 52 25.92 16.68 -26.41
C PRO A 52 25.57 18.10 -26.87
N GLY A 53 26.49 18.79 -27.55
CA GLY A 53 26.35 20.22 -27.85
C GLY A 53 26.18 21.01 -26.55
N SER A 54 25.14 21.83 -26.47
CA SER A 54 24.77 22.60 -25.27
C SER A 54 23.60 21.99 -24.49
N GLY A 55 23.20 20.75 -24.78
CA GLY A 55 22.08 20.07 -24.11
C GLY A 55 22.44 19.56 -22.72
N SER A 56 21.42 19.33 -21.89
CA SER A 56 21.57 18.65 -20.60
C SER A 56 22.11 17.24 -20.80
N THR A 57 23.05 16.81 -19.97
CA THR A 57 23.72 15.52 -20.09
C THR A 57 23.44 14.62 -18.89
N TRP A 58 23.42 13.31 -19.13
CA TRP A 58 23.34 12.31 -18.08
C TRP A 58 24.32 11.16 -18.35
N GLU A 59 24.82 10.53 -17.30
CA GLU A 59 25.72 9.38 -17.40
C GLU A 59 25.18 8.18 -16.61
N LEU A 60 25.19 7.02 -17.24
CA LEU A 60 24.91 5.73 -16.61
C LEU A 60 26.13 4.82 -16.70
N GLN A 61 26.36 4.01 -15.67
CA GLN A 61 27.36 2.95 -15.66
C GLN A 61 26.66 1.60 -15.55
N VAL A 62 26.98 0.67 -16.45
CA VAL A 62 26.39 -0.67 -16.51
C VAL A 62 27.49 -1.71 -16.35
N ASP A 63 27.35 -2.58 -15.35
CA ASP A 63 28.23 -3.73 -15.20
C ASP A 63 27.69 -4.91 -16.03
N ASP A 64 28.08 -4.97 -17.30
CA ASP A 64 27.80 -6.06 -18.24
C ASP A 64 28.77 -7.25 -18.12
N THR A 65 29.54 -7.33 -17.03
CA THR A 65 30.34 -8.50 -16.70
C THR A 65 29.56 -9.44 -15.78
N SER A 66 30.01 -10.67 -15.62
CA SER A 66 29.32 -11.66 -14.76
C SER A 66 29.15 -11.22 -13.31
N SER A 67 29.94 -10.25 -12.80
CA SER A 67 29.74 -9.69 -11.46
C SER A 67 28.55 -8.76 -11.34
N GLY A 68 28.11 -8.17 -12.45
CA GLY A 68 26.96 -7.28 -12.51
C GLY A 68 25.65 -7.98 -12.86
N HIS A 69 25.68 -9.29 -13.15
CA HIS A 69 24.47 -10.05 -13.44
C HIS A 69 23.57 -10.15 -12.20
N LYS A 70 22.30 -9.82 -12.38
CA LYS A 70 21.25 -9.93 -11.36
C LYS A 70 20.28 -11.08 -11.70
N GLN A 71 18.99 -10.88 -11.55
CA GLN A 71 17.95 -11.87 -11.83
C GLN A 71 17.73 -12.11 -13.33
N SER A 72 17.25 -13.30 -13.65
CA SER A 72 16.76 -13.63 -15.00
C SER A 72 15.30 -13.18 -15.15
N ILE A 73 14.97 -12.61 -16.30
CA ILE A 73 13.64 -12.07 -16.59
C ILE A 73 12.75 -13.16 -17.17
N THR A 74 11.62 -13.39 -16.53
CA THR A 74 10.55 -14.28 -16.99
C THR A 74 9.68 -13.59 -18.03
N GLY A 75 9.32 -12.32 -17.79
CA GLY A 75 8.51 -11.54 -18.73
C GLY A 75 7.66 -10.48 -18.04
N PHE A 76 6.80 -9.88 -18.85
CA PHE A 76 5.90 -8.80 -18.46
C PHE A 76 4.52 -9.06 -19.07
N GLY A 77 3.48 -8.53 -18.44
CA GLY A 77 2.11 -8.59 -18.97
C GLY A 77 1.08 -8.01 -18.01
N ALA A 78 -0.11 -8.58 -18.02
CA ALA A 78 -1.23 -8.14 -17.18
C ALA A 78 -2.12 -9.32 -16.78
N ALA A 79 -3.06 -9.12 -15.85
CA ALA A 79 -4.03 -10.16 -15.54
C ALA A 79 -5.15 -10.22 -16.58
N VAL A 80 -5.50 -11.45 -16.98
CA VAL A 80 -6.71 -11.77 -17.72
C VAL A 80 -7.82 -11.97 -16.70
N THR A 81 -8.67 -10.96 -16.54
CA THR A 81 -9.83 -10.98 -15.65
C THR A 81 -11.09 -11.35 -16.42
N ASP A 82 -12.20 -11.62 -15.71
CA ASP A 82 -13.49 -11.82 -16.37
C ASP A 82 -13.90 -10.58 -17.18
N ALA A 83 -13.57 -9.38 -16.70
CA ALA A 83 -13.73 -8.15 -17.46
C ALA A 83 -12.96 -8.17 -18.79
N THR A 84 -11.70 -8.62 -18.77
CA THR A 84 -10.89 -8.78 -19.98
C THR A 84 -11.54 -9.76 -20.96
N VAL A 85 -11.94 -10.93 -20.46
CA VAL A 85 -12.58 -11.99 -21.26
C VAL A 85 -13.87 -11.49 -21.89
N SER A 86 -14.74 -10.84 -21.11
CA SER A 86 -16.01 -10.30 -21.59
C SER A 86 -15.80 -9.24 -22.67
N SER A 87 -14.95 -8.24 -22.40
CA SER A 87 -14.68 -7.14 -23.31
C SER A 87 -14.03 -7.60 -24.61
N PHE A 88 -13.03 -8.49 -24.54
CA PHE A 88 -12.40 -9.02 -25.75
C PHE A 88 -13.34 -9.93 -26.54
N SER A 89 -14.25 -10.65 -25.87
CA SER A 89 -15.22 -11.53 -26.54
C SER A 89 -16.25 -10.77 -27.35
N ALA A 90 -16.52 -9.50 -27.03
CA ALA A 90 -17.41 -8.61 -27.78
C ALA A 90 -16.85 -8.17 -29.15
N LEU A 91 -15.55 -8.31 -29.37
CA LEU A 91 -14.92 -7.98 -30.65
C LEU A 91 -15.30 -9.01 -31.74
N SER A 92 -15.23 -8.58 -33.01
CA SER A 92 -15.33 -9.51 -34.15
C SER A 92 -14.08 -10.39 -34.24
N GLU A 93 -14.17 -11.56 -34.89
CA GLU A 93 -13.02 -12.47 -35.03
C GLU A 93 -11.80 -11.84 -35.70
N SER A 94 -12.00 -10.91 -36.64
CA SER A 94 -10.89 -10.16 -37.25
C SER A 94 -10.22 -9.21 -36.25
N GLN A 95 -11.01 -8.52 -35.43
CA GLN A 95 -10.50 -7.64 -34.37
C GLN A 95 -9.81 -8.43 -33.26
N LYS A 96 -10.34 -9.61 -32.87
CA LYS A 96 -9.67 -10.52 -31.94
C LYS A 96 -8.33 -11.01 -32.46
N THR A 97 -8.27 -11.38 -33.74
CA THR A 97 -7.01 -11.82 -34.38
C THR A 97 -5.96 -10.70 -34.37
N ALA A 98 -6.36 -9.47 -34.70
CA ALA A 98 -5.49 -8.30 -34.65
C ALA A 98 -5.02 -8.00 -33.22
N LEU A 99 -5.93 -8.02 -32.25
CA LEU A 99 -5.63 -7.83 -30.84
C LEU A 99 -4.64 -8.88 -30.32
N LEU A 100 -4.84 -10.16 -30.63
CA LEU A 100 -3.93 -11.23 -30.23
C LEU A 100 -2.54 -11.07 -30.86
N ALA A 101 -2.45 -10.59 -32.10
CA ALA A 101 -1.16 -10.27 -32.71
C ALA A 101 -0.46 -9.12 -31.99
N ASP A 102 -1.20 -8.07 -31.64
CA ASP A 102 -0.67 -6.94 -30.87
C ASP A 102 -0.17 -7.38 -29.49
N LEU A 103 -0.96 -8.17 -28.75
CA LEU A 103 -0.62 -8.57 -27.39
C LEU A 103 0.55 -9.57 -27.32
N LEU A 104 0.62 -10.52 -28.26
CA LEU A 104 1.40 -11.75 -28.09
C LEU A 104 2.56 -11.92 -29.06
N THR A 105 2.69 -11.04 -30.04
CA THR A 105 3.79 -11.07 -31.00
C THR A 105 4.40 -9.68 -31.19
N THR A 106 5.49 -9.62 -31.94
CA THR A 106 6.08 -8.38 -32.43
C THR A 106 5.83 -8.18 -33.93
N SER A 107 4.85 -8.89 -34.50
CA SER A 107 4.58 -8.86 -35.95
C SER A 107 3.87 -7.59 -36.41
N THR A 108 3.26 -6.86 -35.48
CA THR A 108 2.74 -5.51 -35.72
C THR A 108 3.75 -4.47 -35.25
N ASP A 109 3.63 -3.25 -35.79
CA ASP A 109 4.55 -2.14 -35.50
C ASP A 109 4.65 -1.84 -33.99
N ASP A 110 3.54 -2.00 -33.27
CA ASP A 110 3.40 -1.75 -31.83
C ASP A 110 2.96 -3.00 -31.04
N GLY A 111 3.24 -4.20 -31.57
CA GLY A 111 3.03 -5.45 -30.85
C GLY A 111 4.00 -5.63 -29.68
N VAL A 112 3.54 -6.13 -28.54
CA VAL A 112 4.30 -6.08 -27.27
C VAL A 112 4.80 -7.43 -26.79
N ALA A 113 4.37 -8.54 -27.39
CA ALA A 113 4.82 -9.89 -27.06
C ALA A 113 4.82 -10.22 -25.54
N PHE A 114 3.73 -9.89 -24.85
CA PHE A 114 3.56 -10.26 -23.44
C PHE A 114 3.74 -11.76 -23.21
N SER A 115 4.38 -12.09 -22.09
CA SER A 115 4.85 -13.46 -21.78
C SER A 115 4.62 -13.87 -20.33
N LEU A 116 4.05 -12.99 -19.49
CA LEU A 116 3.70 -13.28 -18.11
C LEU A 116 2.27 -12.80 -17.85
N PHE A 117 1.35 -13.74 -17.62
CA PHE A 117 -0.07 -13.44 -17.39
C PHE A 117 -0.52 -13.99 -16.05
N ARG A 118 -1.35 -13.21 -15.36
CA ARG A 118 -2.10 -13.65 -14.19
C ARG A 118 -3.57 -13.88 -14.59
N HIS A 119 -4.31 -14.68 -13.84
CA HIS A 119 -5.77 -14.76 -13.97
C HIS A 119 -6.40 -15.09 -12.63
N THR A 120 -7.72 -14.89 -12.58
CA THR A 120 -8.52 -15.15 -11.40
C THR A 120 -9.00 -16.60 -11.36
N ILE A 121 -8.82 -17.27 -10.22
CA ILE A 121 -9.40 -18.58 -9.97
C ILE A 121 -10.82 -18.33 -9.49
N ALA A 122 -11.76 -18.35 -10.44
CA ALA A 122 -13.14 -17.89 -10.31
C ALA A 122 -13.26 -16.36 -10.14
N ALA A 123 -14.28 -15.87 -9.44
CA ALA A 123 -14.58 -14.45 -9.40
C ALA A 123 -13.51 -13.61 -8.67
N SER A 124 -13.28 -12.40 -9.19
CA SER A 124 -12.60 -11.31 -8.47
C SER A 124 -13.52 -10.09 -8.38
N ASP A 125 -12.99 -8.96 -7.95
CA ASP A 125 -13.65 -7.65 -8.02
C ASP A 125 -14.00 -7.22 -9.46
N LEU A 126 -13.23 -7.67 -10.46
CA LEU A 126 -13.43 -7.43 -11.91
C LEU A 126 -14.21 -8.56 -12.61
N SER A 127 -15.17 -9.15 -11.88
CA SER A 127 -16.16 -10.08 -12.40
C SER A 127 -17.55 -9.43 -12.44
N GLY A 128 -18.43 -9.88 -13.34
CA GLY A 128 -19.82 -9.38 -13.39
C GLY A 128 -20.73 -9.92 -12.28
N ASN A 129 -20.35 -11.05 -11.69
CA ASN A 129 -21.06 -11.69 -10.58
C ASN A 129 -20.06 -12.51 -9.74
N VAL A 130 -20.43 -12.75 -8.49
CA VAL A 130 -19.65 -13.59 -7.58
C VAL A 130 -19.93 -15.06 -7.87
N TYR A 131 -18.88 -15.86 -8.01
CA TYR A 131 -18.96 -17.31 -8.23
C TYR A 131 -17.67 -18.01 -7.83
N ALA A 132 -17.77 -19.31 -7.56
CA ALA A 132 -16.70 -20.27 -7.46
C ALA A 132 -16.97 -21.47 -8.36
N TYR A 133 -15.99 -22.36 -8.53
CA TYR A 133 -16.19 -23.60 -9.30
C TYR A 133 -16.95 -24.68 -8.51
N SER A 134 -17.31 -24.41 -7.25
CA SER A 134 -18.05 -25.31 -6.37
C SER A 134 -18.89 -24.52 -5.35
N ASP A 135 -19.89 -23.75 -5.81
CA ASP A 135 -20.66 -22.81 -4.98
C ASP A 135 -21.48 -23.46 -3.85
N GLU A 136 -22.05 -24.63 -4.12
CA GLU A 136 -22.84 -25.39 -3.16
C GLU A 136 -21.94 -26.25 -2.26
N VAL A 137 -22.43 -26.57 -1.06
CA VAL A 137 -21.74 -27.47 -0.12
C VAL A 137 -21.44 -28.80 -0.79
N ASP A 138 -20.17 -29.05 -1.09
CA ASP A 138 -19.70 -30.22 -1.84
C ASP A 138 -18.41 -30.78 -1.22
N PRO A 139 -18.52 -31.51 -0.09
CA PRO A 139 -17.35 -31.97 0.66
C PRO A 139 -16.44 -32.92 -0.11
N ASP A 140 -16.95 -33.56 -1.17
CA ASP A 140 -16.23 -34.48 -2.04
C ASP A 140 -15.75 -33.82 -3.34
N LEU A 141 -16.12 -32.55 -3.58
CA LEU A 141 -15.90 -31.81 -4.83
C LEU A 141 -16.38 -32.59 -6.08
N ALA A 142 -17.47 -33.35 -5.92
CA ALA A 142 -18.05 -34.18 -6.97
C ALA A 142 -18.74 -33.35 -8.06
N ASN A 143 -19.24 -32.17 -7.69
CA ASN A 143 -19.92 -31.21 -8.55
C ASN A 143 -19.02 -30.03 -8.96
N PHE A 144 -17.72 -30.10 -8.68
CA PHE A 144 -16.74 -29.13 -9.18
C PHE A 144 -16.90 -28.98 -10.71
N ASN A 145 -17.09 -27.76 -11.17
CA ASN A 145 -17.26 -27.48 -12.59
C ASN A 145 -16.81 -26.05 -12.91
N LEU A 146 -16.04 -25.90 -13.99
CA LEU A 146 -15.79 -24.59 -14.56
C LEU A 146 -17.14 -24.02 -15.04
N LYS A 147 -17.52 -22.88 -14.45
CA LYS A 147 -18.68 -22.08 -14.89
C LYS A 147 -18.40 -21.50 -16.28
N THR A 148 -19.34 -20.77 -16.84
CA THR A 148 -19.19 -20.20 -18.19
C THR A 148 -17.95 -19.32 -18.27
N GLU A 149 -17.79 -18.43 -17.30
CA GLU A 149 -16.67 -17.50 -17.13
C GLU A 149 -15.33 -18.25 -17.07
N GLY A 150 -15.26 -19.33 -16.26
CA GLY A 150 -14.08 -20.18 -16.17
C GLY A 150 -13.74 -20.92 -17.47
N LYS A 151 -14.74 -21.34 -18.25
CA LYS A 151 -14.52 -21.98 -19.57
C LYS A 151 -14.03 -20.97 -20.60
N ASP A 152 -14.58 -19.75 -20.58
CA ASP A 152 -14.18 -18.68 -21.48
C ASP A 152 -12.75 -18.20 -21.16
N MET A 153 -12.40 -18.09 -19.87
CA MET A 153 -11.03 -17.85 -19.40
C MET A 153 -10.05 -18.88 -19.95
N VAL A 154 -10.37 -20.17 -19.82
CA VAL A 154 -9.55 -21.27 -20.37
C VAL A 154 -9.41 -21.15 -21.90
N SER A 155 -10.50 -20.83 -22.60
CA SER A 155 -10.49 -20.65 -24.05
C SER A 155 -9.53 -19.52 -24.49
N TRP A 156 -9.57 -18.37 -23.80
CA TRP A 156 -8.68 -17.24 -24.09
C TRP A 156 -7.22 -17.54 -23.76
N LEU A 157 -6.94 -18.09 -22.59
CA LEU A 157 -5.57 -18.44 -22.20
C LEU A 157 -4.98 -19.55 -23.09
N SER A 158 -5.81 -20.48 -23.57
CA SER A 158 -5.39 -21.52 -24.53
C SER A 158 -4.99 -20.90 -25.87
N GLN A 159 -5.76 -19.94 -26.38
CA GLN A 159 -5.40 -19.16 -27.56
C GLN A 159 -4.09 -18.40 -27.35
N PHE A 160 -3.92 -17.78 -26.17
CA PHE A 160 -2.69 -17.06 -25.85
C PHE A 160 -1.47 -17.97 -25.93
N LYS A 161 -1.50 -19.13 -25.25
CA LYS A 161 -0.41 -20.10 -25.28
C LYS A 161 -0.20 -20.74 -26.66
N SER A 162 -1.24 -20.82 -27.49
CA SER A 162 -1.11 -21.33 -28.87
C SER A 162 -0.32 -20.39 -29.78
N ILE A 163 -0.39 -19.08 -29.53
CA ILE A 163 0.34 -18.06 -30.28
C ILE A 163 1.73 -17.86 -29.70
N ASN A 164 1.83 -17.73 -28.37
CA ASN A 164 3.11 -17.59 -27.68
C ASN A 164 3.26 -18.68 -26.61
N SER A 165 3.91 -19.77 -26.99
CA SER A 165 4.17 -20.92 -26.10
C SER A 165 5.11 -20.61 -24.93
N ALA A 166 5.82 -19.46 -24.96
CA ALA A 166 6.70 -19.04 -23.87
C ALA A 166 5.94 -18.38 -22.70
N ILE A 167 4.63 -18.17 -22.83
CA ILE A 167 3.79 -17.57 -21.79
C ILE A 167 3.81 -18.40 -20.50
N LYS A 168 4.10 -17.72 -19.38
CA LYS A 168 3.86 -18.21 -18.02
C LYS A 168 2.49 -17.71 -17.52
N VAL A 169 1.66 -18.63 -17.02
CA VAL A 169 0.32 -18.34 -16.47
C VAL A 169 0.29 -18.57 -14.96
N VAL A 170 -0.14 -17.56 -14.22
CA VAL A 170 -0.29 -17.57 -12.76
C VAL A 170 -1.77 -17.46 -12.40
N GLY A 171 -2.27 -18.29 -11.47
CA GLY A 171 -3.63 -18.20 -10.95
C GLY A 171 -3.66 -17.79 -9.47
N SER A 172 -4.60 -16.94 -9.06
CA SER A 172 -4.82 -16.60 -7.65
C SER A 172 -6.29 -16.75 -7.27
N VAL A 173 -6.58 -17.13 -6.03
CA VAL A 173 -7.95 -17.20 -5.49
C VAL A 173 -8.27 -15.91 -4.74
N TRP A 174 -9.36 -15.22 -5.07
CA TRP A 174 -9.83 -14.06 -4.28
C TRP A 174 -10.67 -14.50 -3.09
N SER A 175 -11.52 -15.51 -3.28
CA SER A 175 -12.22 -16.20 -2.19
C SER A 175 -12.39 -17.67 -2.57
N PRO A 176 -12.23 -18.62 -1.62
CA PRO A 176 -12.75 -19.98 -1.81
C PRO A 176 -14.29 -19.96 -1.87
N PRO A 177 -14.94 -21.07 -2.23
CA PRO A 177 -16.38 -21.22 -2.06
C PRO A 177 -16.86 -20.82 -0.67
N GLY A 178 -18.00 -20.14 -0.58
CA GLY A 178 -18.50 -19.58 0.69
C GLY A 178 -18.65 -20.63 1.79
N TRP A 179 -19.08 -21.84 1.46
CA TRP A 179 -19.21 -22.93 2.43
C TRP A 179 -17.89 -23.41 3.04
N MET A 180 -16.74 -23.07 2.44
CA MET A 180 -15.42 -23.35 3.02
C MET A 180 -15.00 -22.28 4.03
N LYS A 181 -15.72 -21.17 4.15
CA LYS A 181 -15.39 -20.04 5.03
C LYS A 181 -16.24 -20.07 6.29
N LEU A 182 -15.71 -19.52 7.38
CA LEU A 182 -16.44 -19.44 8.66
C LEU A 182 -17.71 -18.57 8.58
N ASN A 183 -17.70 -17.54 7.73
CA ASN A 183 -18.87 -16.68 7.49
C ASN A 183 -19.84 -17.23 6.43
N GLY A 184 -19.51 -18.34 5.76
CA GLY A 184 -20.39 -18.99 4.80
C GLY A 184 -20.58 -18.27 3.46
N VAL A 185 -19.88 -17.15 3.22
CA VAL A 185 -20.11 -16.27 2.04
C VAL A 185 -18.80 -15.88 1.35
N MET A 186 -18.84 -15.70 0.04
CA MET A 186 -17.67 -15.29 -0.76
C MET A 186 -17.44 -13.78 -0.67
N ASP A 187 -18.51 -13.00 -0.82
CA ASP A 187 -18.58 -11.57 -0.63
C ASP A 187 -19.57 -11.23 0.51
N GLY A 188 -19.39 -10.08 1.15
CA GLY A 188 -20.39 -9.54 2.08
C GLY A 188 -19.82 -8.95 3.35
N THR A 189 -19.19 -9.75 4.23
CA THR A 189 -18.75 -9.29 5.56
C THR A 189 -17.31 -9.65 5.88
N THR A 190 -16.68 -8.83 6.72
CA THR A 190 -15.32 -9.05 7.22
C THR A 190 -15.27 -9.91 8.50
N THR A 191 -16.40 -10.10 9.17
CA THR A 191 -16.48 -10.92 10.39
C THR A 191 -16.36 -12.39 10.02
N ASN A 192 -15.43 -13.10 10.66
CA ASN A 192 -15.14 -14.51 10.36
C ASN A 192 -14.82 -14.77 8.89
N ASN A 193 -14.16 -13.81 8.22
CA ASN A 193 -13.76 -13.89 6.83
C ASN A 193 -12.48 -14.73 6.64
N ASN A 194 -12.47 -15.93 7.24
CA ASN A 194 -11.34 -16.85 7.26
C ASN A 194 -11.78 -18.21 6.73
N LEU A 195 -10.80 -19.03 6.34
CA LEU A 195 -11.05 -20.44 6.02
C LEU A 195 -11.56 -21.17 7.27
N ASP A 196 -12.60 -21.99 7.11
CA ASP A 196 -12.94 -22.99 8.12
C ASP A 196 -12.01 -24.19 7.93
N HIS A 197 -11.04 -24.34 8.83
CA HIS A 197 -10.00 -25.36 8.75
C HIS A 197 -10.51 -26.80 8.66
N LYS A 198 -11.77 -27.09 9.02
CA LYS A 198 -12.37 -28.40 8.77
C LYS A 198 -12.41 -28.75 7.27
N TYR A 199 -12.30 -27.75 6.40
CA TYR A 199 -12.26 -27.88 4.94
C TYR A 199 -10.88 -27.68 4.33
N ALA A 200 -9.79 -27.64 5.11
CA ALA A 200 -8.44 -27.44 4.58
C ALA A 200 -8.04 -28.50 3.51
N SER A 201 -8.51 -29.74 3.66
CA SER A 201 -8.30 -30.79 2.66
C SER A 201 -9.08 -30.52 1.37
N GLN A 202 -10.33 -30.08 1.47
CA GLN A 202 -11.17 -29.73 0.33
C GLN A 202 -10.62 -28.51 -0.39
N PHE A 203 -10.13 -27.51 0.33
CA PHE A 203 -9.48 -26.34 -0.26
C PHE A 203 -8.24 -26.74 -1.08
N ALA A 204 -7.41 -27.66 -0.57
CA ALA A 204 -6.31 -28.22 -1.35
C ALA A 204 -6.77 -29.00 -2.59
N GLN A 205 -7.82 -29.80 -2.49
CA GLN A 205 -8.38 -30.53 -3.64
C GLN A 205 -9.05 -29.59 -4.66
N TYR A 206 -9.56 -28.43 -4.23
CA TYR A 206 -10.10 -27.41 -5.12
C TYR A 206 -9.03 -26.91 -6.09
N PHE A 207 -7.81 -26.61 -5.60
CA PHE A 207 -6.68 -26.27 -6.48
C PHE A 207 -6.30 -27.40 -7.43
N VAL A 208 -6.27 -28.66 -6.97
CA VAL A 208 -5.98 -29.82 -7.83
C VAL A 208 -7.00 -29.92 -8.97
N LYS A 209 -8.30 -29.83 -8.65
CA LYS A 209 -9.39 -29.90 -9.64
C LYS A 209 -9.32 -28.74 -10.64
N TYR A 210 -9.07 -27.52 -10.16
CA TYR A 210 -8.89 -26.34 -10.99
C TYR A 210 -7.73 -26.49 -11.98
N ILE A 211 -6.53 -26.87 -11.50
CA ILE A 211 -5.35 -27.04 -12.36
C ILE A 211 -5.59 -28.15 -13.40
N GLN A 212 -6.19 -29.27 -12.99
CA GLN A 212 -6.54 -30.36 -13.91
C GLN A 212 -7.56 -29.93 -14.96
N ALA A 213 -8.57 -29.15 -14.57
CA ALA A 213 -9.58 -28.65 -15.50
C ALA A 213 -8.97 -27.69 -16.53
N PHE A 214 -8.11 -26.75 -16.11
CA PHE A 214 -7.39 -25.85 -17.02
C PHE A 214 -6.45 -26.63 -17.95
N LYS A 215 -5.72 -27.61 -17.42
CA LYS A 215 -4.86 -28.49 -18.22
C LYS A 215 -5.67 -29.25 -19.28
N SER A 216 -6.86 -29.71 -18.94
CA SER A 216 -7.75 -30.42 -19.89
C SER A 216 -8.24 -29.52 -21.03
N GLY A 217 -8.33 -28.21 -20.80
CA GLY A 217 -8.62 -27.20 -21.82
C GLY A 217 -7.41 -26.66 -22.58
N GLY A 218 -6.22 -27.24 -22.36
CA GLY A 218 -4.99 -26.87 -23.05
C GLY A 218 -4.17 -25.77 -22.37
N VAL A 219 -4.50 -25.39 -21.13
CA VAL A 219 -3.79 -24.37 -20.37
C VAL A 219 -2.97 -25.01 -19.26
N ASP A 220 -1.66 -25.00 -19.41
CA ASP A 220 -0.74 -25.25 -18.29
C ASP A 220 -0.74 -24.04 -17.35
N VAL A 221 -1.27 -24.23 -16.14
CA VAL A 221 -1.14 -23.27 -15.03
C VAL A 221 0.23 -23.47 -14.40
N ASP A 222 1.13 -22.54 -14.66
CA ASP A 222 2.55 -22.66 -14.30
C ASP A 222 2.78 -22.38 -12.81
N ALA A 223 1.99 -21.48 -12.21
CA ALA A 223 2.05 -21.17 -10.79
C ALA A 223 0.68 -20.80 -10.21
N ILE A 224 0.54 -20.94 -8.89
CA ILE A 224 -0.57 -20.40 -8.12
C ILE A 224 -0.08 -19.59 -6.91
N THR A 225 -0.87 -18.62 -6.49
CA THR A 225 -0.88 -18.11 -5.12
C THR A 225 -2.15 -18.64 -4.45
N ILE A 226 -2.08 -18.97 -3.15
CA ILE A 226 -3.21 -19.63 -2.48
C ILE A 226 -4.35 -18.68 -2.14
N GLN A 227 -4.06 -17.38 -2.13
CA GLN A 227 -4.96 -16.29 -1.78
C GLN A 227 -4.40 -14.99 -2.36
N ASN A 228 -5.24 -14.23 -3.07
CA ASN A 228 -4.98 -12.85 -3.43
C ASN A 228 -5.05 -11.98 -2.17
N GLU A 229 -4.03 -11.18 -1.92
CA GLU A 229 -3.99 -10.21 -0.83
C GLU A 229 -4.47 -10.78 0.51
N PRO A 230 -3.79 -11.80 1.07
CA PRO A 230 -4.26 -12.53 2.24
C PRO A 230 -4.45 -11.69 3.52
N LEU A 231 -3.97 -10.45 3.55
CA LEU A 231 -4.20 -9.52 4.68
C LEU A 231 -5.28 -8.48 4.37
N ASN A 232 -5.80 -8.46 3.14
CA ASN A 232 -6.90 -7.62 2.74
C ASN A 232 -8.23 -8.34 3.04
N SER A 233 -8.97 -7.82 4.01
CA SER A 233 -10.29 -8.33 4.39
C SER A 233 -11.30 -7.19 4.34
N GLN A 234 -11.86 -6.96 3.15
CA GLN A 234 -12.84 -5.93 2.87
C GLN A 234 -14.23 -6.51 2.63
N ALA A 235 -15.25 -5.77 3.05
CA ALA A 235 -16.64 -6.09 2.76
C ALA A 235 -16.97 -5.69 1.31
N GLY A 236 -17.93 -6.39 0.69
CA GLY A 236 -18.49 -6.01 -0.61
C GLY A 236 -17.87 -6.67 -1.85
N TYR A 237 -16.75 -7.39 -1.74
CA TYR A 237 -16.21 -8.18 -2.86
C TYR A 237 -15.41 -9.40 -2.36
N PRO A 238 -15.06 -10.36 -3.26
CA PRO A 238 -14.44 -11.63 -2.85
C PRO A 238 -13.07 -11.41 -2.20
N THR A 239 -12.97 -11.76 -0.91
CA THR A 239 -11.72 -11.73 -0.13
C THR A 239 -11.70 -12.87 0.89
N MET A 240 -10.52 -13.22 1.40
CA MET A 240 -10.37 -14.06 2.58
C MET A 240 -9.07 -13.70 3.31
N TYR A 241 -9.17 -13.50 4.62
CA TYR A 241 -8.00 -13.31 5.47
C TYR A 241 -7.30 -14.65 5.73
N VAL A 242 -5.99 -14.69 5.50
CA VAL A 242 -5.13 -15.84 5.79
C VAL A 242 -3.85 -15.37 6.45
N ALA A 243 -3.66 -15.72 7.73
CA ALA A 243 -2.45 -15.35 8.46
C ALA A 243 -1.19 -16.07 7.89
N ALA A 244 0.00 -15.57 8.21
CA ALA A 244 1.25 -16.12 7.66
C ALA A 244 1.51 -17.57 8.12
N ASP A 245 1.27 -17.89 9.39
CA ASP A 245 1.37 -19.23 9.96
C ASP A 245 0.30 -20.18 9.42
N GLU A 246 -0.91 -19.65 9.19
CA GLU A 246 -2.01 -20.35 8.54
C GLU A 246 -1.65 -20.73 7.10
N SER A 247 -1.19 -19.78 6.30
CA SER A 247 -0.73 -19.99 4.92
C SER A 247 0.40 -21.00 4.84
N THR A 248 1.38 -20.87 5.74
CA THR A 248 2.47 -21.85 5.92
C THR A 248 1.92 -23.25 6.14
N SER A 249 0.99 -23.40 7.07
CA SER A 249 0.39 -24.69 7.43
C SER A 249 -0.44 -25.28 6.30
N LEU A 250 -1.25 -24.47 5.60
CA LEU A 250 -2.05 -24.89 4.46
C LEU A 250 -1.17 -25.38 3.31
N ILE A 251 -0.08 -24.67 3.01
CA ILE A 251 0.86 -25.07 1.96
C ILE A 251 1.58 -26.36 2.35
N GLN A 252 2.18 -26.39 3.55
CA GLN A 252 3.03 -27.50 3.98
C GLN A 252 2.26 -28.80 4.20
N ASN A 253 1.05 -28.72 4.79
CA ASN A 253 0.30 -29.89 5.24
C ASN A 253 -0.83 -30.31 4.29
N ASN A 254 -1.32 -29.42 3.43
CA ASN A 254 -2.48 -29.69 2.58
C ASN A 254 -2.19 -29.49 1.09
N ILE A 255 -1.95 -28.24 0.65
CA ILE A 255 -1.90 -27.88 -0.78
C ILE A 255 -0.67 -28.48 -1.47
N GLY A 256 0.53 -28.29 -0.92
CA GLY A 256 1.77 -28.84 -1.49
C GLY A 256 1.73 -30.37 -1.65
N PRO A 257 1.39 -31.13 -0.59
CA PRO A 257 1.19 -32.57 -0.69
C PRO A 257 0.11 -32.98 -1.69
N ALA A 258 -1.01 -32.26 -1.77
CA ALA A 258 -2.10 -32.57 -2.70
C ALA A 258 -1.67 -32.39 -4.16
N LEU A 259 -1.02 -31.28 -4.52
CA LEU A 259 -0.48 -31.05 -5.86
C LEU A 259 0.53 -32.13 -6.25
N LYS A 260 1.46 -32.44 -5.34
CA LYS A 260 2.47 -33.50 -5.54
C LYS A 260 1.84 -34.87 -5.73
N SER A 261 0.84 -35.22 -4.92
CA SER A 261 0.12 -36.50 -5.02
C SER A 261 -0.67 -36.61 -6.33
N ALA A 262 -1.15 -35.48 -6.85
CA ALA A 262 -1.82 -35.41 -8.15
C ALA A 262 -0.84 -35.40 -9.34
N GLY A 263 0.47 -35.40 -9.10
CA GLY A 263 1.50 -35.35 -10.14
C GLY A 263 1.61 -33.99 -10.84
N LEU A 264 1.13 -32.92 -10.20
CA LEU A 264 1.15 -31.56 -10.74
C LEU A 264 2.50 -30.90 -10.43
N THR A 265 3.04 -30.18 -11.41
CA THR A 265 4.30 -29.44 -11.31
C THR A 265 4.10 -27.94 -11.11
N THR A 266 2.86 -27.49 -10.96
CA THR A 266 2.49 -26.09 -10.72
C THR A 266 3.20 -25.59 -9.47
N GLU A 267 3.88 -24.45 -9.61
CA GLU A 267 4.59 -23.80 -8.51
C GLU A 267 3.61 -23.16 -7.51
N ILE A 268 4.03 -23.03 -6.25
CA ILE A 268 3.31 -22.24 -5.25
C ILE A 268 4.13 -21.00 -4.94
N TRP A 269 3.55 -19.83 -5.20
CA TRP A 269 4.14 -18.53 -4.92
C TRP A 269 3.57 -18.01 -3.59
N ALA A 270 4.44 -17.58 -2.68
CA ALA A 270 4.02 -17.04 -1.40
C ALA A 270 3.53 -15.60 -1.52
N TYR A 271 2.67 -15.24 -0.57
CA TYR A 271 2.22 -13.89 -0.24
C TYR A 271 1.19 -13.26 -1.18
N ASP A 272 1.58 -12.72 -2.35
CA ASP A 272 0.65 -12.05 -3.29
C ASP A 272 -0.03 -10.81 -2.67
N HIS A 273 0.78 -9.95 -2.02
CA HIS A 273 0.32 -8.71 -1.38
C HIS A 273 1.44 -7.66 -1.26
N ASN A 274 1.17 -6.55 -0.58
CA ASN A 274 2.01 -5.35 -0.60
C ASN A 274 3.37 -5.49 0.11
N THR A 275 4.33 -4.66 -0.26
CA THR A 275 5.73 -4.68 0.23
C THR A 275 5.91 -4.38 1.72
N ASP A 276 4.86 -3.97 2.44
CA ASP A 276 4.88 -3.50 3.82
C ASP A 276 4.93 -4.60 4.89
N VAL A 277 4.60 -5.85 4.57
CA VAL A 277 4.69 -6.99 5.50
C VAL A 277 5.64 -8.10 5.00
N PRO A 278 6.95 -7.82 4.81
CA PRO A 278 7.90 -8.81 4.30
C PRO A 278 8.14 -10.00 5.25
N ALA A 279 7.73 -9.89 6.51
CA ALA A 279 7.73 -10.99 7.46
C ALA A 279 6.78 -12.13 7.05
N TYR A 280 5.70 -11.85 6.32
CA TYR A 280 4.75 -12.87 5.87
C TYR A 280 5.39 -13.87 4.90
N PRO A 281 5.93 -13.47 3.73
CA PRO A 281 6.57 -14.42 2.83
C PRO A 281 7.78 -15.10 3.46
N GLN A 282 8.49 -14.43 4.39
CA GLN A 282 9.57 -15.08 5.13
C GLN A 282 9.07 -16.26 5.97
N ALA A 283 7.97 -16.10 6.72
CA ALA A 283 7.40 -17.17 7.52
C ALA A 283 6.98 -18.38 6.67
N VAL A 284 6.38 -18.11 5.50
CA VAL A 284 6.00 -19.16 4.54
C VAL A 284 7.23 -19.89 4.00
N LEU A 285 8.31 -19.20 3.66
CA LEU A 285 9.55 -19.85 3.24
C LEU A 285 10.17 -20.71 4.37
N ASP A 286 10.17 -20.20 5.59
CA ASP A 286 10.78 -20.87 6.74
C ASP A 286 10.03 -22.18 7.08
N GLY A 287 8.70 -22.18 6.98
CA GLY A 287 7.88 -23.36 7.33
C GLY A 287 7.46 -24.25 6.16
N ALA A 288 7.40 -23.73 4.93
CA ALA A 288 6.92 -24.42 3.73
C ALA A 288 7.88 -24.37 2.53
N GLY A 289 9.15 -24.03 2.75
CA GLY A 289 10.17 -23.89 1.71
C GLY A 289 10.47 -25.15 0.88
N SER A 290 9.95 -26.33 1.26
CA SER A 290 10.00 -27.52 0.40
C SER A 290 9.03 -27.46 -0.79
N PHE A 291 8.03 -26.59 -0.73
CA PHE A 291 7.04 -26.37 -1.80
C PHE A 291 7.11 -24.96 -2.39
N VAL A 292 7.74 -24.02 -1.68
CA VAL A 292 7.79 -22.60 -2.05
C VAL A 292 9.24 -22.16 -2.24
N ASN A 293 9.51 -21.56 -3.39
CA ASN A 293 10.79 -20.91 -3.70
C ASN A 293 10.60 -19.57 -4.45
N THR A 294 9.38 -19.02 -4.40
CA THR A 294 8.99 -17.81 -5.13
C THR A 294 8.05 -16.96 -4.29
N VAL A 295 8.18 -15.63 -4.36
CA VAL A 295 7.34 -14.66 -3.66
C VAL A 295 6.71 -13.68 -4.65
N ALA A 296 5.44 -13.35 -4.42
CA ALA A 296 4.64 -12.42 -5.19
C ALA A 296 4.35 -11.14 -4.37
N TRP A 297 4.44 -9.98 -5.01
CA TRP A 297 4.32 -8.65 -4.40
C TRP A 297 3.37 -7.73 -5.17
N HIS A 298 2.60 -6.92 -4.44
CA HIS A 298 1.73 -5.86 -4.97
C HIS A 298 2.29 -4.47 -4.61
N CYS A 299 1.70 -3.40 -5.16
CA CYS A 299 2.18 -2.03 -4.99
C CYS A 299 1.18 -1.05 -4.35
N TYR A 300 0.17 -1.55 -3.64
CA TYR A 300 -0.91 -0.72 -3.10
C TYR A 300 -0.66 -0.20 -1.70
N ALA A 301 0.45 -0.61 -1.06
CA ALA A 301 0.89 0.04 0.16
C ALA A 301 1.13 1.53 -0.13
N GLU A 302 0.60 2.39 0.73
CA GLU A 302 0.86 3.83 0.59
C GLU A 302 2.35 4.17 0.77
N ASN A 303 3.11 3.35 1.52
CA ASN A 303 4.59 3.34 1.61
C ASN A 303 5.14 2.22 0.71
N ASN A 304 4.70 2.14 -0.52
CA ASN A 304 5.27 1.16 -1.41
C ASN A 304 6.80 1.39 -1.54
N ASP A 305 7.57 0.46 -0.99
CA ASP A 305 9.03 0.47 -1.04
C ASP A 305 9.53 -0.81 -1.71
N TRP A 306 10.03 -0.67 -2.94
CA TRP A 306 10.61 -1.79 -3.66
C TRP A 306 11.96 -2.23 -3.10
N GLY A 307 12.65 -1.41 -2.29
CA GLY A 307 13.90 -1.76 -1.60
C GLY A 307 13.77 -3.00 -0.71
N VAL A 308 12.56 -3.28 -0.23
CA VAL A 308 12.21 -4.51 0.50
C VAL A 308 12.58 -5.77 -0.28
N LEU A 309 12.36 -5.81 -1.60
CA LEU A 309 12.68 -6.99 -2.41
C LEU A 309 14.20 -7.21 -2.49
N THR A 310 15.01 -6.14 -2.47
CA THR A 310 16.47 -6.25 -2.40
C THR A 310 16.91 -6.85 -1.06
N GLN A 311 16.39 -6.32 0.06
CA GLN A 311 16.68 -6.86 1.40
C GLN A 311 16.25 -8.34 1.51
N PHE A 312 15.09 -8.67 0.94
CA PHE A 312 14.58 -10.03 0.91
C PHE A 312 15.46 -10.97 0.07
N HIS A 313 15.94 -10.51 -1.09
CA HIS A 313 16.88 -11.25 -1.94
C HIS A 313 18.21 -11.51 -1.22
N GLU A 314 18.78 -10.50 -0.55
CA GLU A 314 20.04 -10.65 0.19
C GLU A 314 19.96 -11.74 1.26
N LYS A 315 18.80 -11.86 1.92
CA LYS A 315 18.54 -12.94 2.88
C LYS A 315 18.22 -14.27 2.22
N ASN A 316 17.55 -14.25 1.05
CA ASN A 316 17.01 -15.42 0.36
C ASN A 316 17.44 -15.45 -1.13
N PRO A 317 18.74 -15.61 -1.45
CA PRO A 317 19.27 -15.36 -2.81
C PRO A 317 18.78 -16.34 -3.88
N ASN A 318 18.23 -17.49 -3.48
CA ASN A 318 17.68 -18.50 -4.40
C ASN A 318 16.16 -18.41 -4.58
N VAL A 319 15.52 -17.38 -4.02
CA VAL A 319 14.07 -17.17 -4.11
C VAL A 319 13.78 -16.18 -5.21
N ALA A 320 12.95 -16.59 -6.17
CA ALA A 320 12.47 -15.70 -7.22
C ALA A 320 11.42 -14.74 -6.66
N GLN A 321 11.35 -13.53 -7.21
CA GLN A 321 10.39 -12.51 -6.79
C GLN A 321 9.67 -11.95 -8.01
N TYR A 322 8.39 -11.63 -7.87
CA TYR A 322 7.57 -11.07 -8.94
C TYR A 322 6.68 -9.96 -8.38
N GLN A 323 6.51 -8.88 -9.15
CA GLN A 323 5.39 -7.96 -8.93
C GLN A 323 4.19 -8.54 -9.71
N THR A 324 3.11 -8.89 -9.01
CA THR A 324 1.99 -9.66 -9.57
C THR A 324 0.71 -8.86 -9.75
N GLU A 325 0.59 -7.70 -9.12
CA GLU A 325 -0.56 -6.82 -9.31
C GLU A 325 -0.27 -5.34 -9.01
N CYS A 326 -0.68 -4.47 -9.94
CA CYS A 326 -0.70 -3.01 -9.85
C CYS A 326 -1.74 -2.48 -10.84
N TRP A 327 -2.72 -1.69 -10.40
CA TRP A 327 -3.77 -1.19 -11.27
C TRP A 327 -3.35 0.05 -12.08
N THR A 328 -3.97 0.19 -13.24
CA THR A 328 -3.82 1.33 -14.13
C THR A 328 -5.12 2.12 -14.22
N SER A 329 -5.01 3.43 -14.42
CA SER A 329 -6.17 4.33 -14.50
C SER A 329 -5.91 5.58 -15.33
N PRO A 330 -6.96 6.17 -15.95
CA PRO A 330 -6.87 7.49 -16.57
C PRO A 330 -6.37 8.59 -15.64
N THR A 331 -6.55 8.46 -14.33
CA THR A 331 -6.21 9.48 -13.33
C THR A 331 -4.82 9.31 -12.75
N ASN A 332 -4.14 8.20 -13.04
CA ASN A 332 -2.77 7.99 -12.58
C ASN A 332 -1.83 8.94 -13.31
N THR A 333 -0.70 9.25 -12.68
CA THR A 333 0.37 9.98 -13.39
C THR A 333 0.87 9.15 -14.56
N TRP A 334 1.30 9.80 -15.64
CA TRP A 334 1.70 9.10 -16.87
C TRP A 334 2.85 8.11 -16.65
N TYR A 335 3.68 8.34 -15.63
CA TYR A 335 4.82 7.49 -15.28
C TYR A 335 4.50 6.44 -14.21
N SER A 336 3.28 6.36 -13.67
CA SER A 336 2.92 5.36 -12.64
C SER A 336 3.16 3.92 -13.13
N THR A 337 2.88 3.64 -14.40
CA THR A 337 3.18 2.35 -15.03
C THR A 337 4.68 2.07 -15.14
N ILE A 338 5.49 3.10 -15.33
CA ILE A 338 6.95 2.95 -15.32
C ILE A 338 7.42 2.61 -13.91
N ASP A 339 6.93 3.33 -12.90
CA ASP A 339 7.35 3.16 -11.51
C ASP A 339 7.05 1.75 -10.98
N PHE A 340 5.89 1.17 -11.29
CA PHE A 340 5.57 -0.19 -10.86
C PHE A 340 6.21 -1.30 -11.69
N VAL A 341 6.78 -1.00 -12.86
CA VAL A 341 7.58 -1.97 -13.63
C VAL A 341 9.06 -1.83 -13.28
N MET A 342 9.63 -0.63 -13.36
CA MET A 342 11.05 -0.38 -13.18
C MET A 342 11.48 -0.58 -11.73
N GLY A 343 10.69 -0.09 -10.76
CA GLY A 343 10.98 -0.22 -9.33
C GLY A 343 11.23 -1.65 -8.86
N PRO A 344 10.31 -2.62 -9.05
CA PRO A 344 10.55 -3.99 -8.65
C PRO A 344 11.67 -4.66 -9.46
N MET A 345 11.81 -4.35 -10.76
CA MET A 345 12.89 -4.92 -11.58
C MET A 345 14.28 -4.45 -11.12
N GLN A 346 14.41 -3.18 -10.71
CA GLN A 346 15.64 -2.68 -10.08
C GLN A 346 15.92 -3.39 -8.75
N ASN A 347 14.90 -3.97 -8.11
CA ASN A 347 14.98 -4.65 -6.83
C ASN A 347 14.75 -6.18 -6.94
N TRP A 348 15.34 -6.83 -7.94
CA TRP A 348 15.39 -8.30 -8.06
C TRP A 348 14.10 -9.02 -8.48
N ALA A 349 13.03 -8.31 -8.81
CA ALA A 349 11.86 -8.96 -9.41
C ALA A 349 12.18 -9.47 -10.83
N SER A 350 11.69 -10.66 -11.14
CA SER A 350 11.89 -11.38 -12.41
C SER A 350 10.78 -11.13 -13.43
N GLY A 351 9.71 -10.44 -13.04
CA GLY A 351 8.64 -10.01 -13.92
C GLY A 351 7.64 -9.09 -13.22
N SER A 352 6.86 -8.38 -14.03
CA SER A 352 5.86 -7.40 -13.59
C SER A 352 4.55 -7.61 -14.34
N ILE A 353 3.43 -7.50 -13.63
CA ILE A 353 2.08 -7.77 -14.10
C ILE A 353 1.19 -6.58 -13.71
N ALA A 354 0.66 -5.86 -14.69
CA ALA A 354 -0.41 -4.89 -14.47
C ALA A 354 -1.72 -5.61 -14.12
N TRP A 355 -2.63 -4.96 -13.39
CA TRP A 355 -3.84 -5.65 -12.93
C TRP A 355 -4.71 -6.08 -14.12
N THR A 356 -5.25 -5.14 -14.90
CA THR A 356 -6.24 -5.48 -15.94
C THR A 356 -5.64 -5.42 -17.34
N LEU A 357 -5.69 -6.54 -18.08
CA LEU A 357 -5.26 -6.56 -19.49
C LEU A 357 -6.25 -5.81 -20.39
N GLY A 358 -7.55 -6.03 -20.21
CA GLY A 358 -8.60 -5.44 -21.01
C GLY A 358 -9.82 -5.03 -20.20
N SER A 359 -10.44 -3.91 -20.56
CA SER A 359 -11.72 -3.46 -19.99
C SER A 359 -12.61 -2.87 -21.09
N ASP A 360 -13.90 -2.68 -20.81
CA ASP A 360 -14.75 -1.86 -21.68
C ASP A 360 -14.50 -0.35 -21.41
N THR A 361 -15.26 0.51 -22.12
CA THR A 361 -15.18 1.97 -21.95
C THR A 361 -15.68 2.49 -20.60
N ASN A 362 -16.30 1.65 -19.78
CA ASN A 362 -16.71 1.94 -18.41
C ASN A 362 -15.80 1.29 -17.36
N ASN A 363 -14.62 0.79 -17.76
CA ASN A 363 -13.68 0.05 -16.91
C ASN A 363 -14.26 -1.24 -16.31
N GLY A 364 -15.28 -1.83 -16.93
CA GLY A 364 -15.96 -3.01 -16.42
C GLY A 364 -15.87 -4.23 -17.34
N PRO A 365 -16.69 -5.26 -17.04
CA PRO A 365 -17.55 -5.40 -15.85
C PRO A 365 -16.78 -5.48 -14.52
N HIS A 366 -17.42 -5.05 -13.43
CA HIS A 366 -16.91 -5.21 -12.07
C HIS A 366 -18.07 -5.42 -11.10
N LEU A 367 -17.79 -5.99 -9.93
CA LEU A 367 -18.76 -6.17 -8.86
C LEU A 367 -19.12 -4.82 -8.20
N PRO A 368 -20.28 -4.72 -7.53
CA PRO A 368 -20.53 -3.63 -6.59
C PRO A 368 -19.42 -3.60 -5.52
N GLY A 369 -18.77 -2.45 -5.32
CA GLY A 369 -17.63 -2.33 -4.42
C GLY A 369 -16.28 -2.79 -5.01
N GLY A 370 -16.27 -3.40 -6.20
CA GLY A 370 -15.06 -3.67 -6.96
C GLY A 370 -14.49 -2.41 -7.63
N CYS A 371 -13.31 -2.55 -8.25
CA CYS A 371 -12.57 -1.40 -8.77
C CYS A 371 -13.19 -0.80 -10.05
N GLY A 372 -14.06 0.22 -9.90
CA GLY A 372 -14.64 0.97 -11.03
C GLY A 372 -13.69 1.91 -11.77
N ALA A 373 -12.46 2.07 -11.27
CA ALA A 373 -11.41 2.90 -11.88
C ALA A 373 -10.29 2.08 -12.54
N CYS A 374 -10.32 0.75 -12.43
CA CYS A 374 -9.28 -0.12 -12.94
C CYS A 374 -9.43 -0.29 -14.46
N ARG A 375 -8.77 0.59 -15.21
CA ARG A 375 -8.78 0.59 -16.68
C ARG A 375 -7.78 -0.45 -17.21
N GLY A 376 -8.20 -1.23 -18.19
CA GLY A 376 -7.32 -2.18 -18.88
C GLY A 376 -6.21 -1.51 -19.70
N LEU A 377 -5.13 -2.24 -19.97
CA LEU A 377 -4.12 -1.83 -20.95
C LEU A 377 -4.74 -1.66 -22.36
N VAL A 378 -5.79 -2.43 -22.65
CA VAL A 378 -6.62 -2.32 -23.84
C VAL A 378 -8.06 -1.95 -23.44
N VAL A 379 -8.61 -0.91 -24.07
CA VAL A 379 -10.01 -0.49 -23.86
C VAL A 379 -10.83 -0.87 -25.08
N VAL A 380 -11.88 -1.65 -24.89
CA VAL A 380 -12.81 -2.07 -25.93
C VAL A 380 -14.05 -1.19 -25.93
N ASP A 381 -14.35 -0.58 -27.08
CA ASP A 381 -15.67 0.00 -27.33
C ASP A 381 -16.57 -1.12 -27.88
N THR A 382 -17.35 -1.71 -26.98
CA THR A 382 -18.24 -2.84 -27.29
C THR A 382 -19.39 -2.44 -28.22
N SER A 383 -19.73 -1.15 -28.30
CA SER A 383 -20.75 -0.62 -29.21
C SER A 383 -20.20 -0.43 -30.62
N ALA A 384 -18.98 0.07 -30.75
CA ALA A 384 -18.30 0.23 -32.03
C ALA A 384 -17.67 -1.07 -32.56
N GLY A 385 -17.43 -2.06 -31.69
CA GLY A 385 -16.73 -3.29 -32.02
C GLY A 385 -15.25 -3.06 -32.33
N THR A 386 -14.64 -2.06 -31.69
CA THR A 386 -13.24 -1.66 -31.86
C THR A 386 -12.51 -1.63 -30.52
N TYR A 387 -11.18 -1.58 -30.55
CA TYR A 387 -10.37 -1.42 -29.34
C TYR A 387 -9.32 -0.30 -29.52
N SER A 388 -8.83 0.20 -28.40
CA SER A 388 -7.74 1.17 -28.31
C SER A 388 -6.72 0.73 -27.27
N LYS A 389 -5.46 1.10 -27.48
CA LYS A 389 -4.34 0.81 -26.60
C LYS A 389 -4.06 2.04 -25.74
N THR A 390 -3.97 1.87 -24.42
CA THR A 390 -3.70 2.98 -23.51
C THR A 390 -2.23 3.38 -23.55
N LEU A 391 -1.87 4.51 -22.94
CA LEU A 391 -0.46 4.86 -22.72
C LEU A 391 0.25 3.75 -21.91
N ASP A 392 -0.44 3.18 -20.93
CA ASP A 392 0.06 2.10 -20.08
C ASP A 392 0.46 0.86 -20.89
N TYR A 393 -0.31 0.49 -21.93
CA TYR A 393 0.07 -0.57 -22.87
C TYR A 393 1.43 -0.29 -23.54
N TYR A 394 1.63 0.94 -24.02
CA TYR A 394 2.86 1.31 -24.70
C TYR A 394 4.06 1.42 -23.75
N LEU A 395 3.83 1.80 -22.49
CA LEU A 395 4.86 1.85 -21.45
C LEU A 395 5.28 0.44 -21.02
N MET A 396 4.33 -0.46 -20.77
CA MET A 396 4.59 -1.89 -20.57
C MET A 396 5.35 -2.50 -21.77
N GLY A 397 4.96 -2.09 -22.98
CA GLY A 397 5.55 -2.51 -24.24
C GLY A 397 7.03 -2.15 -24.41
N GLN A 398 7.50 -1.06 -23.80
CA GLN A 398 8.93 -0.70 -23.79
C GLN A 398 9.79 -1.72 -23.04
N PHE A 399 9.20 -2.53 -22.17
CA PHE A 399 9.89 -3.64 -21.53
C PHE A 399 9.62 -4.94 -22.29
N SER A 400 8.35 -5.32 -22.45
CA SER A 400 7.99 -6.65 -22.94
C SER A 400 8.44 -6.93 -24.38
N ARG A 401 8.43 -5.92 -25.26
CA ARG A 401 8.83 -6.09 -26.66
C ARG A 401 10.34 -6.30 -26.81
N PHE A 402 11.14 -5.68 -25.94
CA PHE A 402 12.58 -5.57 -26.12
C PHE A 402 13.40 -6.41 -25.14
N VAL A 403 12.82 -6.82 -24.00
CA VAL A 403 13.45 -7.66 -22.98
C VAL A 403 12.84 -9.06 -23.03
N PRO A 404 13.41 -10.00 -23.81
CA PRO A 404 12.86 -11.33 -23.96
C PRO A 404 13.03 -12.17 -22.68
N ARG A 405 12.20 -13.21 -22.56
CA ARG A 405 12.36 -14.23 -21.52
C ARG A 405 13.79 -14.81 -21.56
N GLY A 406 14.40 -14.90 -20.39
CA GLY A 406 15.78 -15.38 -20.23
C GLY A 406 16.84 -14.28 -20.30
N ALA A 407 16.47 -13.03 -20.63
CA ALA A 407 17.37 -11.90 -20.43
C ALA A 407 17.80 -11.81 -18.96
N THR A 408 19.01 -11.30 -18.72
CA THR A 408 19.55 -11.10 -17.37
C THR A 408 19.61 -9.62 -17.09
N ALA A 409 18.98 -9.17 -16.00
CA ALA A 409 19.11 -7.79 -15.54
C ALA A 409 20.55 -7.51 -15.10
N LEU A 410 21.04 -6.31 -15.34
CA LEU A 410 22.40 -5.88 -15.03
C LEU A 410 22.40 -4.83 -13.92
N ALA A 411 23.46 -4.80 -13.13
CA ALA A 411 23.72 -3.73 -12.18
C ALA A 411 23.98 -2.42 -12.94
N THR A 412 23.06 -1.48 -12.79
CA THR A 412 23.11 -0.14 -13.40
C THR A 412 23.20 0.90 -12.29
N THR A 413 24.10 1.87 -12.44
CA THR A 413 24.24 3.02 -11.52
C THR A 413 24.14 4.33 -12.30
N GLY A 414 23.78 5.40 -11.58
CA GLY A 414 23.51 6.72 -12.17
C GLY A 414 22.02 7.00 -12.37
N SER A 415 21.12 6.12 -11.92
CA SER A 415 19.69 6.45 -11.79
C SER A 415 19.46 7.35 -10.59
N THR A 416 18.58 8.34 -10.73
CA THR A 416 18.23 9.28 -9.66
C THR A 416 16.73 9.59 -9.67
N ASP A 417 16.11 9.51 -8.50
CA ASP A 417 14.78 10.03 -8.19
C ASP A 417 14.95 11.23 -7.26
N TYR A 418 14.53 12.42 -7.71
CA TYR A 418 14.57 13.65 -6.91
C TYR A 418 13.27 13.92 -6.14
N GLY A 419 12.29 13.01 -6.22
CA GLY A 419 10.95 13.24 -5.72
C GLY A 419 10.13 14.19 -6.60
N GLY A 420 8.84 14.37 -6.26
CA GLY A 420 7.95 15.28 -7.00
C GLY A 420 7.75 14.92 -8.48
N GLY A 421 8.01 13.66 -8.86
CA GLY A 421 7.96 13.18 -10.24
C GLY A 421 9.19 13.51 -11.09
N GLN A 422 10.23 14.15 -10.54
CA GLN A 422 11.47 14.44 -11.25
C GLN A 422 12.43 13.25 -11.16
N LYS A 423 12.42 12.40 -12.19
CA LYS A 423 13.17 11.14 -12.23
C LYS A 423 13.96 10.98 -13.53
N PHE A 424 15.17 10.45 -13.39
CA PHE A 424 15.91 9.88 -14.51
C PHE A 424 16.46 8.53 -14.10
N GLU A 425 15.75 7.49 -14.49
CA GLU A 425 16.00 6.13 -14.03
C GLU A 425 16.25 5.20 -15.22
N ALA A 426 16.94 4.10 -14.96
CA ALA A 426 17.24 3.15 -16.02
C ALA A 426 17.30 1.72 -15.51
N MET A 427 17.07 0.81 -16.45
CA MET A 427 17.29 -0.62 -16.33
C MET A 427 18.10 -1.10 -17.52
N SER A 428 19.02 -2.03 -17.30
CA SER A 428 19.84 -2.59 -18.37
C SER A 428 19.82 -4.11 -18.31
N PHE A 429 19.88 -4.73 -19.48
CA PHE A 429 19.74 -6.18 -19.64
C PHE A 429 20.79 -6.69 -20.63
N VAL A 430 21.15 -7.96 -20.46
CA VAL A 430 21.86 -8.75 -21.47
C VAL A 430 21.00 -9.93 -21.87
N GLU A 431 20.76 -10.07 -23.16
CA GLU A 431 19.95 -11.14 -23.74
C GLU A 431 20.77 -12.43 -23.94
N PRO A 432 20.11 -13.61 -24.10
CA PRO A 432 20.81 -14.88 -24.31
C PRO A 432 21.73 -14.92 -25.55
N ASP A 433 21.44 -14.10 -26.57
CA ASP A 433 22.27 -13.95 -27.78
C ASP A 433 23.44 -12.99 -27.58
N GLY A 434 23.57 -12.39 -26.39
CA GLY A 434 24.60 -11.44 -26.01
C GLY A 434 24.30 -10.00 -26.40
N SER A 435 23.18 -9.71 -27.06
CA SER A 435 22.72 -8.32 -27.25
C SER A 435 22.45 -7.66 -25.89
N ARG A 436 22.23 -6.33 -25.90
CA ARG A 436 21.95 -5.58 -24.68
C ARG A 436 20.77 -4.64 -24.90
N THR A 437 19.92 -4.53 -23.90
CA THR A 437 18.81 -3.55 -23.85
C THR A 437 19.03 -2.56 -22.73
N VAL A 438 18.79 -1.27 -22.98
CA VAL A 438 18.80 -0.21 -21.96
C VAL A 438 17.47 0.54 -22.04
N VAL A 439 16.67 0.46 -20.98
CA VAL A 439 15.39 1.16 -20.85
C VAL A 439 15.59 2.35 -19.92
N VAL A 440 15.20 3.54 -20.36
CA VAL A 440 15.51 4.81 -19.66
C VAL A 440 14.25 5.65 -19.53
N GLN A 441 13.90 5.98 -18.29
CA GLN A 441 12.87 6.93 -17.94
C GLN A 441 13.49 8.32 -17.84
N ASN A 442 12.88 9.29 -18.53
CA ASN A 442 13.19 10.71 -18.37
C ASN A 442 11.91 11.46 -18.08
N ASN A 443 11.69 11.86 -16.83
CA ASN A 443 10.54 12.67 -16.45
C ASN A 443 10.80 14.19 -16.53
N PHE A 444 11.97 14.61 -16.99
CA PHE A 444 12.25 16.03 -17.18
C PHE A 444 11.52 16.59 -18.40
N GLY A 445 11.14 17.86 -18.33
CA GLY A 445 10.51 18.60 -19.42
C GLY A 445 11.42 18.93 -20.62
N ASN A 446 12.68 18.45 -20.60
CA ASN A 446 13.66 18.63 -21.67
C ASN A 446 14.28 17.29 -22.10
N GLU A 447 14.75 17.23 -23.34
CA GLU A 447 15.57 16.12 -23.81
C GLU A 447 16.89 16.08 -23.04
N VAL A 448 17.41 14.88 -22.84
CA VAL A 448 18.67 14.62 -22.14
C VAL A 448 19.59 13.84 -23.05
N PHE A 449 20.84 14.28 -23.18
CA PHE A 449 21.89 13.55 -23.86
C PHE A 449 22.51 12.53 -22.89
N LEU A 450 22.16 11.27 -23.07
CA LEU A 450 22.60 10.16 -22.24
C LEU A 450 23.92 9.58 -22.77
N THR A 451 24.84 9.28 -21.86
CA THR A 451 26.01 8.43 -22.09
C THR A 451 25.95 7.20 -21.19
N VAL A 452 26.00 6.01 -21.78
CA VAL A 452 26.02 4.71 -21.09
C VAL A 452 27.42 4.12 -21.23
N LYS A 453 28.11 3.94 -20.11
CA LYS A 453 29.41 3.30 -20.03
C LYS A 453 29.27 1.87 -19.52
N PHE A 454 29.67 0.92 -20.33
CA PHE A 454 29.70 -0.48 -19.98
C PHE A 454 31.06 -0.85 -19.39
N LYS A 455 31.07 -1.59 -18.28
CA LYS A 455 32.30 -2.06 -17.63
C LYS A 455 33.14 -2.96 -18.54
N GLY A 456 32.51 -3.65 -19.48
CA GLY A 456 33.16 -4.39 -20.58
C GLY A 456 33.96 -3.53 -21.56
N GLY A 457 33.91 -2.19 -21.43
CA GLY A 457 34.78 -1.25 -22.15
C GLY A 457 34.12 -0.52 -23.31
N GLU A 458 32.84 -0.76 -23.59
CA GLU A 458 32.08 -0.01 -24.59
C GLU A 458 31.40 1.22 -23.98
N THR A 459 31.21 2.25 -24.79
CA THR A 459 30.42 3.43 -24.43
C THR A 459 29.45 3.72 -25.56
N TRP A 460 28.23 4.09 -25.20
CA TRP A 460 27.16 4.45 -26.13
C TRP A 460 26.54 5.75 -25.69
N SER A 461 26.18 6.62 -26.64
CA SER A 461 25.56 7.90 -26.33
C SER A 461 24.44 8.22 -27.31
N GLY A 462 23.44 8.96 -26.84
CA GLY A 462 22.25 9.30 -27.63
C GLY A 462 21.29 10.16 -26.83
N LYS A 463 20.22 10.62 -27.48
CA LYS A 463 19.20 11.40 -26.80
C LYS A 463 18.17 10.50 -26.14
N VAL A 464 17.60 11.00 -25.05
CA VAL A 464 16.39 10.49 -24.41
C VAL A 464 15.36 11.61 -24.45
N TYR A 465 14.19 11.31 -25.00
CA TYR A 465 13.15 12.32 -25.18
C TYR A 465 12.65 12.84 -23.82
N LYS A 466 12.10 14.05 -23.78
CA LYS A 466 11.46 14.60 -22.58
C LYS A 466 10.24 13.77 -22.18
N GLU A 467 9.93 13.72 -20.88
CA GLU A 467 8.75 13.02 -20.34
C GLU A 467 8.45 11.70 -21.06
N SER A 468 9.44 10.82 -21.13
CA SER A 468 9.37 9.61 -21.94
C SER A 468 10.01 8.40 -21.27
N LEU A 469 9.62 7.23 -21.77
CA LEU A 469 10.34 5.98 -21.61
C LEU A 469 10.98 5.63 -22.96
N THR A 470 12.31 5.58 -22.99
CA THR A 470 13.11 5.30 -24.20
C THR A 470 13.87 4.00 -24.04
N THR A 471 13.79 3.11 -25.02
CA THR A 471 14.49 1.82 -25.03
C THR A 471 15.52 1.77 -26.14
N TRP A 472 16.76 1.50 -25.80
CA TRP A 472 17.85 1.22 -26.73
C TRP A 472 18.07 -0.28 -26.83
N GLN A 473 18.14 -0.79 -28.06
CA GLN A 473 18.69 -2.11 -28.35
C GLN A 473 20.08 -1.93 -28.93
N LEU A 474 21.06 -2.62 -28.35
CA LEU A 474 22.47 -2.54 -28.70
C LEU A 474 22.99 -3.92 -29.11
N PRO A 475 23.91 -3.98 -30.09
CA PRO A 475 24.51 -5.25 -30.47
C PRO A 475 25.37 -5.85 -29.35
N PRO A 476 25.73 -7.14 -29.45
CA PRO A 476 26.65 -7.76 -28.50
C PRO A 476 27.98 -7.02 -28.37
N ALA A 477 28.59 -7.11 -27.19
CA ALA A 477 29.89 -6.50 -26.94
C ALA A 477 30.95 -7.00 -27.95
N SER A 478 31.74 -6.08 -28.49
CA SER A 478 32.76 -6.40 -29.50
C SER A 478 33.78 -7.39 -28.93
N GLY A 479 33.90 -8.58 -29.53
CA GLY A 479 34.87 -9.61 -29.14
C GLY A 479 34.32 -10.77 -28.32
N VAL A 480 33.01 -10.81 -28.04
CA VAL A 480 32.33 -12.04 -27.59
C VAL A 480 32.02 -12.89 -28.82
N PRO A 481 32.63 -14.07 -29.02
CA PRO A 481 32.22 -14.95 -30.12
C PRO A 481 30.77 -15.35 -29.89
N LEU A 482 29.90 -15.09 -30.88
CA LEU A 482 28.55 -15.65 -30.93
C LEU A 482 28.65 -17.15 -30.61
N SER A 483 28.04 -17.59 -29.52
CA SER A 483 28.05 -19.00 -29.15
C SER A 483 27.34 -19.77 -30.26
N GLN A 484 28.08 -20.62 -30.98
CA GLN A 484 27.54 -21.57 -31.97
C GLN A 484 26.56 -22.60 -31.36
N GLU A 485 26.32 -22.52 -30.05
CA GLU A 485 25.32 -23.32 -29.33
C GLU A 485 23.89 -22.88 -29.65
N ALA A 486 23.66 -21.60 -30.01
CA ALA A 486 22.34 -21.14 -30.45
C ALA A 486 21.92 -21.72 -31.82
N SER A 487 22.89 -22.05 -32.68
CA SER A 487 22.64 -22.62 -34.01
C SER A 487 22.40 -24.14 -33.97
N THR A 488 22.88 -24.83 -32.93
CA THR A 488 22.86 -26.30 -32.86
C THR A 488 21.70 -26.88 -32.06
N MET A 489 20.93 -26.06 -31.33
CA MET A 489 19.64 -26.47 -30.75
C MET A 489 18.50 -26.51 -31.77
N SER A 490 18.59 -25.75 -32.87
CA SER A 490 17.57 -25.74 -33.94
C SER A 490 17.63 -26.98 -34.85
N GLU A 491 18.83 -27.55 -35.07
CA GLU A 491 19.00 -28.70 -35.98
C GLU A 491 18.73 -30.09 -35.35
N LYS A 492 18.74 -30.21 -34.01
CA LYS A 492 18.45 -31.51 -33.35
C LYS A 492 16.97 -31.76 -33.07
N ALA A 493 16.11 -30.74 -33.19
CA ALA A 493 14.66 -30.90 -33.04
C ALA A 493 13.97 -31.44 -34.32
N SER A 494 14.64 -31.47 -35.48
CA SER A 494 14.04 -31.87 -36.76
C SER A 494 14.35 -33.30 -37.22
N ARG A 495 15.12 -34.09 -36.45
CA ARG A 495 15.44 -35.49 -36.79
C ARG A 495 15.45 -36.41 -35.56
N SER A 496 14.28 -36.72 -35.01
CA SER A 496 14.08 -37.94 -34.20
C SER A 496 12.59 -38.21 -33.93
N SER A 497 11.86 -38.69 -34.93
CA SER A 497 10.61 -39.43 -34.75
C SER A 497 10.67 -40.75 -35.54
N ARG A 498 11.46 -41.71 -35.05
CA ARG A 498 11.34 -43.14 -35.41
C ARG A 498 12.23 -44.01 -34.52
N GLY A 499 11.61 -44.93 -33.78
CA GLY A 499 12.25 -46.19 -33.39
C GLY A 499 12.44 -46.46 -31.89
N LYS A 500 11.58 -47.34 -31.39
CA LYS A 500 11.61 -48.19 -30.19
C LYS A 500 12.97 -48.59 -29.55
N ALA A 501 12.90 -48.67 -28.21
CA ALA A 501 13.32 -49.75 -27.29
C ALA A 501 14.79 -49.91 -26.79
N GLU A 502 14.83 -50.17 -25.47
CA GLU A 502 15.84 -50.87 -24.63
C GLU A 502 17.17 -50.20 -24.21
N GLY A 503 17.39 -50.15 -22.88
CA GLY A 503 18.64 -50.64 -22.26
C GLY A 503 19.79 -49.68 -21.96
N ALA A 504 19.92 -49.31 -20.67
CA ALA A 504 21.16 -49.17 -19.86
C ALA A 504 22.33 -48.22 -20.26
N GLY A 505 22.88 -47.53 -19.26
CA GLY A 505 24.33 -47.29 -19.17
C GLY A 505 24.80 -45.87 -18.77
N SER A 506 25.28 -45.75 -17.54
CA SER A 506 25.98 -44.60 -16.95
C SER A 506 27.28 -44.21 -17.69
N SER A 507 27.62 -42.91 -17.72
CA SER A 507 29.04 -42.50 -17.76
C SER A 507 29.29 -41.20 -16.95
N ARG A 508 29.97 -41.37 -15.80
CA ARG A 508 30.62 -40.32 -15.01
C ARG A 508 31.98 -40.00 -15.63
N GLN A 509 32.31 -38.73 -15.82
CA GLN A 509 33.66 -38.29 -16.16
C GLN A 509 34.55 -38.21 -14.91
N ASN A 510 35.77 -38.75 -15.04
CA ASN A 510 36.80 -38.88 -14.01
C ASN A 510 37.48 -37.53 -13.69
N LEU A 511 37.44 -37.10 -12.43
CA LEU A 511 38.27 -36.01 -11.89
C LEU A 511 39.59 -36.58 -11.35
N SER A 512 40.71 -35.90 -11.62
CA SER A 512 42.05 -36.33 -11.21
C SER A 512 42.21 -36.38 -9.67
N ALA A 513 43.02 -37.33 -9.18
CA ALA A 513 43.23 -37.61 -7.75
C ALA A 513 43.66 -36.38 -6.93
N ALA A 514 44.34 -35.41 -7.56
CA ALA A 514 44.77 -34.18 -6.90
C ALA A 514 43.61 -33.22 -6.58
N HIS A 515 42.57 -33.18 -7.42
CA HIS A 515 41.37 -32.36 -7.17
C HIS A 515 40.47 -32.96 -6.09
N LEU A 516 40.37 -34.29 -6.03
CA LEU A 516 39.62 -34.97 -4.97
C LEU A 516 40.25 -34.75 -3.59
N GLU A 517 41.58 -34.72 -3.51
CA GLU A 517 42.27 -34.51 -2.23
C GLU A 517 42.17 -33.07 -1.73
N LYS A 518 42.28 -32.09 -2.64
CA LYS A 518 42.09 -30.67 -2.30
C LYS A 518 40.66 -30.38 -1.83
N ARG A 519 39.66 -31.02 -2.45
CA ARG A 519 38.26 -30.91 -2.04
C ARG A 519 37.98 -31.61 -0.70
N ARG A 520 38.64 -32.73 -0.42
CA ARG A 520 38.56 -33.40 0.91
C ARG A 520 39.21 -32.59 2.02
N MET A 521 40.28 -31.86 1.75
CA MET A 521 40.91 -30.97 2.74
C MET A 521 40.02 -29.76 3.05
N ALA A 522 39.46 -29.11 2.02
CA ALA A 522 38.53 -27.99 2.20
C ALA A 522 37.26 -28.39 2.97
N ASP A 523 36.73 -29.60 2.72
CA ASP A 523 35.56 -30.12 3.42
C ASP A 523 35.85 -30.44 4.89
N ARG A 524 37.06 -30.93 5.20
CA ARG A 524 37.53 -31.13 6.59
C ARG A 524 37.73 -29.82 7.34
N GLU A 525 38.22 -28.78 6.67
CA GLU A 525 38.37 -27.44 7.27
C GLU A 525 37.01 -26.76 7.50
N SER A 526 36.08 -26.88 6.55
CA SER A 526 34.72 -26.38 6.69
C SER A 526 33.98 -27.07 7.85
N GLN A 527 34.11 -28.40 7.97
CA GLN A 527 33.53 -29.14 9.09
C GLN A 527 34.17 -28.81 10.44
N ARG A 528 35.47 -28.47 10.48
CA ARG A 528 36.13 -28.00 11.71
C ARG A 528 35.66 -26.60 12.10
N ALA A 529 35.57 -25.68 11.15
CA ALA A 529 35.04 -24.34 11.36
C ALA A 529 33.58 -24.36 11.82
N GLY A 530 32.76 -25.27 11.27
CA GLY A 530 31.39 -25.50 11.70
C GLY A 530 31.29 -25.96 13.15
N ARG A 531 32.08 -26.99 13.53
CA ARG A 531 32.10 -27.49 14.92
C ARG A 531 32.58 -26.44 15.94
N GLU A 532 33.50 -25.58 15.54
CA GLU A 532 34.01 -24.54 16.42
C GLU A 532 33.01 -23.39 16.61
N ARG A 533 32.23 -23.04 15.57
CA ARG A 533 31.08 -22.13 15.70
C ARG A 533 30.01 -22.68 16.63
N THR A 534 29.66 -23.96 16.50
CA THR A 534 28.70 -24.62 17.39
C THR A 534 29.19 -24.65 18.84
N LYS A 535 30.48 -24.95 19.08
CA LYS A 535 31.07 -24.89 20.43
C LYS A 535 31.03 -23.49 21.04
N ASN A 536 31.32 -22.45 20.25
CA ASN A 536 31.28 -21.08 20.73
C ASN A 536 29.86 -20.62 21.04
N HIS A 537 28.87 -21.06 20.26
CA HIS A 537 27.46 -20.78 20.52
C HIS A 537 26.95 -21.49 21.78
N ILE A 538 27.30 -22.77 21.98
CA ILE A 538 26.94 -23.50 23.21
C ILE A 538 27.54 -22.80 24.44
N ARG A 539 28.81 -22.39 24.39
CA ARG A 539 29.47 -21.68 25.50
C ARG A 539 28.82 -20.33 25.80
N HIS A 540 28.27 -19.66 24.78
CA HIS A 540 27.53 -18.42 24.95
C HIS A 540 26.16 -18.67 25.62
N LEU A 541 25.44 -19.72 25.18
CA LEU A 541 24.17 -20.12 25.79
C LEU A 541 24.33 -20.58 27.24
N GLU A 542 25.39 -21.34 27.56
CA GLU A 542 25.69 -21.75 28.94
C GLU A 542 25.95 -20.55 29.85
N LYS A 543 26.69 -19.53 29.37
CA LYS A 543 26.88 -18.27 30.11
C LYS A 543 25.58 -17.49 30.30
N LEU A 544 24.70 -17.50 29.30
CA LEU A 544 23.41 -16.83 29.37
C LEU A 544 22.47 -17.51 30.36
N VAL A 545 22.45 -18.85 30.38
CA VAL A 545 21.69 -19.63 31.36
C VAL A 545 22.24 -19.39 32.77
N GLU A 546 23.56 -19.35 32.94
CA GLU A 546 24.18 -19.08 34.24
C GLU A 546 23.92 -17.64 34.72
N SER A 547 23.83 -16.66 33.82
CA SER A 547 23.44 -15.29 34.17
C SER A 547 21.95 -15.19 34.52
N LEU A 548 21.08 -15.91 33.81
CA LEU A 548 19.64 -15.91 34.06
C LEU A 548 19.26 -16.66 35.35
N GLN A 549 20.08 -17.62 35.79
CA GLN A 549 19.88 -18.34 37.06
C GLN A 549 20.37 -17.57 38.29
N LYS A 550 21.16 -16.51 38.11
CA LYS A 550 21.74 -15.72 39.22
C LYS A 550 20.96 -14.43 39.54
N THR A 551 19.93 -14.07 38.77
CA THR A 551 19.18 -12.82 38.94
C THR A 551 18.01 -12.98 39.92
N GLU A 552 17.86 -12.01 40.83
CA GLU A 552 16.85 -11.89 41.91
C GLU A 552 15.38 -11.72 41.43
N ASP A 553 14.98 -12.34 40.31
CA ASP A 553 13.66 -12.13 39.69
C ASP A 553 12.56 -13.05 40.22
N ASN A 554 12.88 -14.12 40.95
CA ASN A 554 11.86 -15.01 41.51
C ASN A 554 11.09 -14.38 42.68
N ASP A 555 11.73 -13.56 43.50
CA ASP A 555 11.07 -12.89 44.63
C ASP A 555 10.23 -11.69 44.15
N ARG A 556 10.69 -11.01 43.09
CA ARG A 556 9.95 -9.90 42.46
C ARG A 556 8.73 -10.40 41.71
N LEU A 557 8.81 -11.57 41.06
CA LEU A 557 7.66 -12.22 40.43
C LEU A 557 6.61 -12.64 41.47
N GLY A 558 7.05 -13.13 42.64
CA GLY A 558 6.17 -13.40 43.77
C GLY A 558 5.42 -12.15 44.26
N ALA A 559 6.14 -11.04 44.47
CA ALA A 559 5.55 -9.78 44.89
C ALA A 559 4.59 -9.17 43.84
N LEU A 560 4.90 -9.32 42.55
CA LEU A 560 4.04 -8.89 41.44
C LEU A 560 2.76 -9.74 41.34
N MET A 561 2.85 -11.05 41.58
CA MET A 561 1.66 -11.91 41.61
C MET A 561 0.74 -11.55 42.79
N GLU A 562 1.32 -11.21 43.94
CA GLU A 562 0.56 -10.77 45.12
C GLU A 562 -0.13 -9.42 44.86
N GLN A 563 0.57 -8.45 44.24
CA GLN A 563 -0.04 -7.18 43.79
C GLN A 563 -1.15 -7.38 42.76
N CYS A 564 -0.98 -8.30 41.81
CA CYS A 564 -2.02 -8.60 40.83
C CYS A 564 -3.26 -9.23 41.47
N GLN A 565 -3.11 -10.01 42.53
CA GLN A 565 -4.25 -10.54 43.30
C GLN A 565 -4.95 -9.44 44.09
N GLU A 566 -4.20 -8.52 44.69
CA GLU A 566 -4.77 -7.41 45.46
C GLU A 566 -5.51 -6.41 44.57
N LEU A 567 -4.94 -6.06 43.41
CA LEU A 567 -5.60 -5.22 42.40
C LEU A 567 -6.88 -5.84 41.85
N ARG A 568 -6.93 -7.18 41.69
CA ARG A 568 -8.17 -7.89 41.32
C ARG A 568 -9.24 -7.79 42.41
N GLY A 569 -8.85 -7.92 43.68
CA GLY A 569 -9.77 -7.72 44.81
C GLY A 569 -10.31 -6.29 44.90
N GLN A 570 -9.47 -5.29 44.63
CA GLN A 570 -9.88 -3.88 44.60
C GLN A 570 -10.84 -3.59 43.43
N ASN A 571 -10.61 -4.18 42.26
CA ASN A 571 -11.52 -4.06 41.13
C ASN A 571 -12.88 -4.71 41.42
N GLU A 572 -12.92 -5.86 42.09
CA GLU A 572 -14.18 -6.48 42.51
C GLU A 572 -14.94 -5.62 43.55
N GLN A 573 -14.22 -4.98 44.48
CA GLN A 573 -14.81 -4.02 45.42
C GLN A 573 -15.33 -2.76 44.72
N LEU A 574 -14.57 -2.19 43.78
CA LEU A 574 -14.99 -1.04 42.99
C LEU A 574 -16.24 -1.35 42.16
N MET A 575 -16.31 -2.54 41.56
CA MET A 575 -17.50 -3.00 40.85
C MET A 575 -18.71 -3.18 41.78
N SER A 576 -18.49 -3.61 43.02
CA SER A 576 -19.53 -3.65 44.06
C SER A 576 -20.02 -2.25 44.47
N VAL A 577 -19.09 -1.29 44.61
CA VAL A 577 -19.41 0.12 44.89
C VAL A 577 -20.19 0.74 43.73
N ILE A 578 -19.76 0.51 42.50
CA ILE A 578 -20.45 0.97 41.29
C ILE A 578 -21.86 0.34 41.19
N SER A 579 -22.01 -0.95 41.53
CA SER A 579 -23.32 -1.62 41.59
C SER A 579 -24.22 -1.01 42.67
N ASN A 580 -23.67 -0.63 43.81
CA ASN A 580 -24.40 0.02 44.90
C ASN A 580 -24.77 1.47 44.56
N ILE A 581 -23.87 2.22 43.90
CA ILE A 581 -24.15 3.55 43.36
C ILE A 581 -25.24 3.45 42.31
N GLY A 582 -25.20 2.46 41.41
CA GLY A 582 -26.25 2.21 40.43
C GLY A 582 -27.61 1.89 41.06
N ARG A 583 -27.63 1.18 42.20
CA ARG A 583 -28.85 0.98 43.00
C ARG A 583 -29.33 2.26 43.68
N LEU A 584 -28.42 3.09 44.15
CA LEU A 584 -28.73 4.39 44.77
C LEU A 584 -29.29 5.37 43.72
N CYS A 585 -28.68 5.44 42.54
CA CYS A 585 -29.16 6.27 41.43
C CYS A 585 -30.55 5.84 40.96
N LYS A 586 -30.83 4.52 40.88
CA LYS A 586 -32.18 4.01 40.60
C LYS A 586 -33.21 4.36 41.68
N SER A 587 -32.78 4.53 42.94
CA SER A 587 -33.66 5.00 44.02
C SER A 587 -33.90 6.52 44.00
N ILE A 588 -33.07 7.28 43.27
CA ILE A 588 -33.19 8.73 43.10
C ILE A 588 -34.04 9.09 41.87
N GLU A 589 -34.09 8.21 40.86
CA GLU A 589 -34.93 8.40 39.66
C GLU A 589 -36.45 8.17 39.89
N HIS A 590 -36.85 7.59 41.03
CA HIS A 590 -38.26 7.45 41.43
C HIS A 590 -38.50 7.86 42.90
N PRO A 591 -38.74 9.16 43.18
CA PRO A 591 -38.93 9.64 44.56
C PRO A 591 -40.27 9.24 45.21
N ASP A 592 -41.28 8.85 44.42
CA ASP A 592 -42.64 8.56 44.89
C ASP A 592 -43.02 7.10 44.69
N GLU A 593 -42.42 6.21 45.50
CA GLU A 593 -43.11 4.98 45.91
C GLU A 593 -42.76 4.52 47.34
N THR A 594 -42.20 5.40 48.17
CA THR A 594 -42.00 5.10 49.61
C THR A 594 -42.40 6.26 50.53
N ARG A 595 -43.64 6.73 50.39
CA ARG A 595 -44.39 7.33 51.51
C ARG A 595 -45.42 6.36 52.08
N ALA A 596 -44.96 5.20 52.55
CA ALA A 596 -45.74 4.38 53.48
C ALA A 596 -44.84 3.39 54.24
N ARG A 597 -44.05 3.88 55.22
CA ARG A 597 -43.98 3.34 56.59
C ARG A 597 -42.85 4.02 57.35
N SER A 598 -43.27 4.88 58.27
CA SER A 598 -42.54 5.40 59.41
C SER A 598 -41.85 4.31 60.24
N GLY A 599 -40.64 4.58 60.74
CA GLY A 599 -40.12 3.90 61.94
C GLY A 599 -38.61 4.01 62.21
N SER A 600 -38.25 4.98 63.05
CA SER A 600 -37.06 5.08 63.93
C SER A 600 -35.62 5.22 63.36
N SER A 601 -35.07 6.42 63.56
CA SER A 601 -33.63 6.77 63.68
C SER A 601 -33.01 6.27 65.03
N PRO A 602 -31.76 6.63 65.39
CA PRO A 602 -30.48 6.16 64.85
C PRO A 602 -29.50 5.69 65.96
N GLY A 603 -28.41 5.02 65.62
CA GLY A 603 -27.33 4.68 66.57
C GLY A 603 -25.96 4.61 65.90
N VAL A 604 -25.17 5.66 66.10
CA VAL A 604 -23.77 5.80 65.66
C VAL A 604 -22.84 5.06 66.62
N ALA A 605 -21.86 4.29 66.11
CA ALA A 605 -20.54 4.14 66.74
C ALA A 605 -19.49 3.49 65.83
N PHE A 606 -18.38 4.21 65.62
CA PHE A 606 -17.09 3.78 65.10
C PHE A 606 -16.33 2.83 66.07
N LYS A 607 -15.61 1.83 65.54
CA LYS A 607 -14.26 1.31 65.95
C LYS A 607 -14.04 -0.09 65.33
N ALA A 608 -13.04 -0.30 64.47
CA ALA A 608 -11.60 -0.57 64.72
C ALA A 608 -11.24 -2.07 64.80
N SER A 609 -10.45 -2.51 63.80
CA SER A 609 -9.33 -3.48 63.83
C SER A 609 -9.52 -5.00 64.09
N MET A 610 -8.68 -5.75 63.34
CA MET A 610 -8.13 -7.11 63.55
C MET A 610 -8.94 -8.36 63.13
N GLU A 611 -8.53 -8.95 61.98
CA GLU A 611 -8.07 -10.33 61.68
C GLU A 611 -8.54 -11.57 62.51
N PRO A 612 -8.33 -12.83 62.03
CA PRO A 612 -9.15 -13.61 61.09
C PRO A 612 -9.75 -14.90 61.71
N GLY A 613 -10.74 -15.54 61.07
CA GLY A 613 -11.30 -16.79 61.59
C GLY A 613 -12.22 -17.58 60.65
N LEU A 614 -11.66 -18.67 60.13
CA LEU A 614 -12.24 -19.96 59.70
C LEU A 614 -13.74 -20.26 59.84
N HIS A 615 -14.20 -20.96 58.79
CA HIS A 615 -15.13 -22.12 58.75
C HIS A 615 -16.59 -21.97 58.29
N GLN A 616 -16.85 -22.74 57.23
CA GLN A 616 -18.00 -23.62 56.97
C GLN A 616 -19.32 -23.00 56.47
N GLN A 617 -19.55 -23.18 55.16
CA GLN A 617 -20.66 -23.90 54.51
C GLN A 617 -21.89 -24.33 55.37
N PRO A 618 -23.06 -24.66 54.76
CA PRO A 618 -23.59 -24.27 53.44
C PRO A 618 -25.15 -24.16 53.35
N LEU A 619 -25.62 -23.92 52.11
CA LEU A 619 -26.86 -24.44 51.49
C LEU A 619 -28.24 -24.01 52.07
N HIS A 620 -29.11 -23.48 51.21
CA HIS A 620 -30.17 -24.27 50.55
C HIS A 620 -31.22 -23.37 49.85
N THR A 621 -31.52 -23.73 48.59
CA THR A 621 -32.85 -23.81 47.93
C THR A 621 -33.73 -22.55 47.92
N GLY A 622 -34.28 -22.09 46.80
CA GLY A 622 -34.66 -22.82 45.59
C GLY A 622 -36.12 -22.49 45.27
N THR A 623 -36.44 -22.44 43.97
CA THR A 623 -37.77 -22.54 43.35
C THR A 623 -38.77 -21.40 43.58
N ALA A 624 -39.65 -21.04 42.66
CA ALA A 624 -39.85 -21.23 41.22
C ALA A 624 -41.15 -20.48 40.85
N ALA A 625 -41.30 -20.12 39.56
CA ALA A 625 -42.57 -20.03 38.81
C ALA A 625 -43.57 -18.92 39.24
N THR A 626 -44.33 -18.22 38.38
CA THR A 626 -44.69 -18.38 36.95
C THR A 626 -45.49 -17.13 36.52
N ASP A 627 -45.35 -16.76 35.24
CA ASP A 627 -46.34 -16.27 34.27
C ASP A 627 -47.47 -15.29 34.66
N MET A 628 -47.57 -14.17 33.93
CA MET A 628 -48.58 -13.98 32.85
C MET A 628 -48.54 -12.55 32.25
N ARG A 629 -48.59 -12.49 30.91
CA ARG A 629 -49.00 -11.35 30.03
C ARG A 629 -50.50 -11.01 30.24
N PRO A 630 -51.14 -9.90 29.75
CA PRO A 630 -50.87 -9.17 28.48
C PRO A 630 -51.21 -7.64 28.39
N SER A 631 -50.86 -7.03 27.24
CA SER A 631 -51.54 -5.94 26.46
C SER A 631 -51.66 -4.47 26.95
N PHE A 632 -51.16 -3.58 26.06
CA PHE A 632 -51.20 -2.10 25.87
C PHE A 632 -52.61 -1.42 25.90
N PRO A 633 -52.82 -0.06 25.78
CA PRO A 633 -51.97 1.16 25.55
C PRO A 633 -52.39 2.38 26.48
N PRO A 634 -52.32 3.71 26.14
CA PRO A 634 -51.33 4.60 25.48
C PRO A 634 -50.94 5.88 26.31
N HIS A 635 -49.91 6.64 25.84
CA HIS A 635 -49.57 8.10 26.01
C HIS A 635 -49.56 8.70 27.45
N GLU A 636 -48.61 9.53 27.91
CA GLU A 636 -47.89 10.65 27.26
C GLU A 636 -46.85 11.23 28.26
N GLY A 637 -45.71 11.76 27.78
CA GLY A 637 -44.99 12.87 28.43
C GLY A 637 -43.60 12.57 29.06
N GLN A 638 -42.54 12.62 28.23
CA GLN A 638 -41.16 12.93 28.63
C GLN A 638 -40.56 13.91 27.59
N PRO A 639 -39.63 14.82 27.97
CA PRO A 639 -39.13 15.90 27.13
C PRO A 639 -37.90 15.51 26.29
N GLU A 640 -37.82 16.07 25.07
CA GLU A 640 -36.73 15.93 24.09
C GLU A 640 -35.55 16.91 24.33
N PRO A 641 -34.30 16.55 23.99
CA PRO A 641 -33.16 17.46 23.87
C PRO A 641 -33.07 18.18 22.50
N TRP A 642 -32.18 19.15 22.41
CA TRP A 642 -32.29 20.42 21.68
C TRP A 642 -31.83 20.46 20.21
N TRP A 643 -31.86 19.37 19.44
CA TRP A 643 -31.36 19.38 18.04
C TRP A 643 -32.32 18.82 16.96
N HIS A 644 -33.63 18.84 17.19
CA HIS A 644 -34.60 18.71 16.09
C HIS A 644 -35.40 19.98 15.88
N GLN A 645 -34.93 20.85 14.98
CA GLN A 645 -35.81 21.78 14.28
C GLN A 645 -35.21 22.18 12.93
N ILE A 646 -35.59 21.44 11.88
CA ILE A 646 -36.19 21.94 10.63
C ILE A 646 -36.65 20.70 9.87
N GLY A 647 -37.97 20.59 9.71
CA GLY A 647 -38.64 19.40 9.22
C GLY A 647 -38.70 19.29 7.70
N LEU A 648 -38.91 18.05 7.26
CA LEU A 648 -39.63 17.74 6.05
C LEU A 648 -40.85 16.91 6.46
N SER A 649 -42.05 17.39 6.11
CA SER A 649 -43.25 16.55 6.06
C SER A 649 -43.62 16.33 4.59
N GLU A 650 -43.68 15.07 4.19
CA GLU A 650 -44.32 14.63 2.95
C GLU A 650 -45.84 14.76 3.06
N MET A 651 -46.49 15.12 1.94
CA MET A 651 -47.77 14.50 1.58
C MET A 651 -47.98 14.52 0.05
N GLU A 652 -48.38 13.36 -0.45
CA GLU A 652 -48.67 12.99 -1.83
C GLU A 652 -49.89 13.70 -2.43
N GLY A 653 -49.90 13.84 -3.75
CA GLY A 653 -51.06 14.30 -4.53
C GLY A 653 -50.82 14.16 -6.04
N MET A 654 -51.12 12.97 -6.57
CA MET A 654 -50.97 12.58 -7.97
C MET A 654 -52.08 13.20 -8.86
N HIS A 655 -51.73 14.00 -9.86
CA HIS A 655 -52.57 14.29 -11.03
C HIS A 655 -51.76 14.32 -12.34
N GLN A 656 -52.42 13.87 -13.39
CA GLN A 656 -51.91 13.22 -14.59
C GLN A 656 -51.95 14.16 -15.83
N VAL A 657 -50.85 14.18 -16.61
CA VAL A 657 -50.68 14.35 -18.09
C VAL A 657 -51.23 15.61 -18.83
N PRO A 658 -50.91 15.89 -20.13
CA PRO A 658 -49.70 15.66 -20.98
C PRO A 658 -49.27 16.89 -21.86
N ILE A 659 -48.30 16.67 -22.80
CA ILE A 659 -48.13 17.26 -24.17
C ILE A 659 -47.05 18.38 -24.37
N ASN A 660 -45.88 17.99 -24.95
CA ASN A 660 -45.25 18.38 -26.25
C ASN A 660 -45.61 19.76 -26.93
N PRO A 661 -44.91 20.29 -27.98
CA PRO A 661 -43.65 19.91 -28.67
C PRO A 661 -42.72 21.08 -29.18
N VAL A 662 -41.48 20.75 -29.57
CA VAL A 662 -40.76 21.06 -30.85
C VAL A 662 -40.66 22.49 -31.47
N LEU A 663 -39.39 22.85 -31.83
CA LEU A 663 -38.83 23.61 -33.00
C LEU A 663 -38.51 25.14 -32.99
N SER A 664 -37.19 25.41 -33.19
CA SER A 664 -36.49 26.36 -34.12
C SER A 664 -36.76 27.87 -34.06
N SER A 665 -35.77 28.77 -34.17
CA SER A 665 -34.92 29.03 -35.37
C SER A 665 -33.86 30.14 -35.05
N ILE A 666 -32.56 29.98 -35.37
CA ILE A 666 -31.76 30.52 -36.53
C ILE A 666 -31.57 32.06 -36.47
N ASP A 667 -30.41 32.75 -36.60
CA ASP A 667 -28.97 32.49 -36.89
C ASP A 667 -28.25 33.91 -36.93
N PRO A 668 -27.11 34.17 -37.62
CA PRO A 668 -25.69 34.23 -37.18
C PRO A 668 -25.02 35.64 -37.26
N LEU A 669 -23.70 35.76 -36.97
CA LEU A 669 -22.69 36.42 -37.83
C LEU A 669 -21.24 36.38 -37.25
N LEU A 670 -20.29 35.94 -38.07
CA LEU A 670 -18.81 36.14 -38.01
C LEU A 670 -18.41 37.01 -39.23
N PRO A 671 -17.30 37.79 -39.24
CA PRO A 671 -16.00 37.26 -39.72
C PRO A 671 -14.67 37.90 -39.18
N ASN A 672 -13.67 37.03 -38.95
CA ASN A 672 -12.22 36.96 -39.30
C ASN A 672 -11.31 38.20 -39.66
N PRO A 673 -9.97 38.06 -39.87
CA PRO A 673 -8.89 38.76 -39.15
C PRO A 673 -8.00 39.69 -40.04
N ASN A 674 -7.27 40.68 -39.48
CA ASN A 674 -6.04 41.29 -40.05
C ASN A 674 -5.50 42.44 -39.15
N SER A 675 -4.21 42.33 -38.77
CA SER A 675 -3.18 43.25 -38.21
C SER A 675 -3.38 44.79 -38.29
N PRO A 676 -2.72 45.66 -37.45
CA PRO A 676 -1.28 45.62 -37.13
C PRO A 676 -0.78 46.08 -35.72
N ILE A 677 0.52 45.86 -35.54
CA ILE A 677 1.46 46.22 -34.46
C ILE A 677 1.70 47.75 -34.33
N GLN A 678 1.91 48.24 -33.10
CA GLN A 678 2.84 49.35 -32.72
C GLN A 678 2.88 49.43 -31.17
N ALA A 679 3.92 49.04 -30.42
CA ALA A 679 5.31 49.53 -30.26
C ALA A 679 5.46 50.89 -29.55
N GLN A 680 5.93 50.92 -28.28
CA GLN A 680 7.26 51.44 -27.86
C GLN A 680 7.40 51.70 -26.33
N SER A 681 8.64 51.47 -25.86
CA SER A 681 9.23 51.47 -24.51
C SER A 681 9.96 52.83 -24.20
N PRO A 682 11.01 53.03 -23.32
CA PRO A 682 11.61 52.26 -22.19
C PRO A 682 12.32 53.09 -21.02
N ILE A 683 12.96 52.35 -20.07
CA ILE A 683 14.17 52.58 -19.17
C ILE A 683 14.19 53.62 -18.00
N GLN A 684 14.53 53.15 -16.78
CA GLN A 684 15.76 53.57 -16.04
C GLN A 684 16.21 52.63 -14.91
N THR A 685 17.44 52.12 -15.05
CA THR A 685 18.26 51.36 -14.08
C THR A 685 19.08 52.30 -13.18
N LEU A 686 19.36 51.88 -11.93
CA LEU A 686 20.49 52.40 -11.15
C LEU A 686 21.11 51.31 -10.26
N HIS A 687 22.40 51.04 -10.51
CA HIS A 687 23.29 50.19 -9.72
C HIS A 687 23.73 50.90 -8.44
N THR A 688 23.79 50.18 -7.30
CA THR A 688 24.83 50.37 -6.27
C THR A 688 25.07 49.05 -5.52
N VAL A 689 26.35 48.75 -5.26
CA VAL A 689 26.84 47.59 -4.50
C VAL A 689 27.09 48.00 -3.04
N PRO A 690 26.75 47.19 -2.02
CA PRO A 690 27.36 47.32 -0.70
C PRO A 690 28.33 46.17 -0.34
N ARG A 691 29.40 46.53 0.37
CA ARG A 691 30.40 45.66 1.03
C ARG A 691 29.81 44.88 2.23
N PRO A 692 30.44 43.76 2.65
CA PRO A 692 29.90 42.86 3.67
C PRO A 692 30.05 43.41 5.09
N PHE A 693 28.98 43.30 5.89
CA PHE A 693 29.01 43.41 7.35
C PHE A 693 29.05 41.99 7.96
N PRO A 694 29.67 41.81 9.14
CA PRO A 694 29.95 40.50 9.71
C PRO A 694 28.66 39.80 10.12
N ALA A 695 28.65 38.47 10.02
CA ALA A 695 27.52 37.64 10.41
C ALA A 695 27.12 37.90 11.87
N PRO A 696 25.83 38.20 12.15
CA PRO A 696 25.31 37.99 13.49
C PRO A 696 25.16 36.47 13.68
N GLU A 697 25.81 35.93 14.71
CA GLU A 697 25.46 34.61 15.24
C GLU A 697 23.98 34.62 15.62
N MET A 698 23.14 33.93 14.85
CA MET A 698 21.73 33.72 15.16
C MET A 698 21.55 32.26 15.58
N PRO A 699 21.05 31.97 16.79
CA PRO A 699 20.58 30.63 17.10
C PRO A 699 19.33 30.38 16.24
N THR A 700 19.38 29.38 15.36
CA THR A 700 18.20 28.94 14.60
C THR A 700 17.21 28.34 15.58
N GLU A 701 16.16 29.09 15.90
CA GLU A 701 15.06 28.65 16.76
C GLU A 701 14.42 27.39 16.18
N SER A 702 14.22 26.39 17.02
CA SER A 702 13.62 25.12 16.60
C SER A 702 12.10 25.24 16.41
N THR A 703 11.49 24.34 15.63
CA THR A 703 10.03 24.31 15.43
C THR A 703 9.25 24.30 16.76
N ALA A 704 9.72 23.56 17.76
CA ALA A 704 9.09 23.50 19.08
C ALA A 704 9.13 24.84 19.82
N GLU A 705 10.27 25.53 19.79
CA GLU A 705 10.45 26.85 20.43
C GLU A 705 9.59 27.91 19.73
N SER A 706 9.60 27.91 18.39
CA SER A 706 8.82 28.85 17.58
C SER A 706 7.31 28.66 17.81
N VAL A 707 6.81 27.42 17.77
CA VAL A 707 5.40 27.10 18.05
C VAL A 707 5.02 27.55 19.46
N ASN A 708 5.83 27.22 20.46
CA ASN A 708 5.57 27.63 21.84
C ASN A 708 5.54 29.16 21.98
N ASN A 709 6.45 29.88 21.33
CA ASN A 709 6.51 31.33 21.36
C ASN A 709 5.32 31.98 20.65
N ILE A 710 4.84 31.41 19.54
CA ILE A 710 3.63 31.88 18.85
C ILE A 710 2.41 31.69 19.75
N LEU A 711 2.22 30.49 20.30
CA LEU A 711 1.06 30.18 21.15
C LEU A 711 1.06 31.00 22.45
N SER A 712 2.21 31.17 23.10
CA SER A 712 2.32 31.99 24.32
C SER A 712 1.93 33.45 24.10
N LYS A 713 2.14 33.98 22.88
CA LYS A 713 1.71 35.33 22.50
C LYS A 713 0.23 35.36 22.15
N ALA A 714 -0.26 34.29 21.53
CA ALA A 714 -1.65 34.17 21.14
C ALA A 714 -2.60 34.13 22.35
N GLU A 715 -2.19 33.47 23.44
CA GLU A 715 -2.95 33.44 24.68
C GLU A 715 -3.02 34.79 25.41
N LEU A 716 -2.24 35.79 24.99
CA LEU A 716 -2.28 37.15 25.54
C LEU A 716 -3.29 38.07 24.82
N PHE A 717 -3.92 37.60 23.75
CA PHE A 717 -4.98 38.37 23.10
C PHE A 717 -6.17 38.57 24.05
N THR A 718 -6.83 39.70 23.94
CA THR A 718 -7.96 40.06 24.82
C THR A 718 -9.32 39.86 24.16
N VAL A 719 -9.36 39.78 22.82
CA VAL A 719 -10.56 39.56 22.02
C VAL A 719 -10.17 38.81 20.73
N LEU A 720 -10.97 37.83 20.32
CA LEU A 720 -10.93 37.20 19.00
C LEU A 720 -12.17 37.66 18.22
N SER A 721 -11.97 38.27 17.05
CA SER A 721 -13.03 38.98 16.33
C SER A 721 -13.85 38.11 15.39
N THR A 722 -13.35 36.94 14.97
CA THR A 722 -14.15 36.03 14.12
C THR A 722 -15.18 35.27 14.94
N GLN A 723 -16.37 35.08 14.35
CA GLN A 723 -17.47 34.36 14.99
C GLN A 723 -17.25 32.84 14.95
N PRO A 724 -17.81 32.06 15.89
CA PRO A 724 -17.65 30.59 15.90
C PRO A 724 -18.04 29.89 14.57
N ASP A 725 -19.07 30.39 13.89
CA ASP A 725 -19.51 29.84 12.60
C ASP A 725 -18.51 30.16 11.46
N GLU A 726 -17.80 31.28 11.57
CA GLU A 726 -16.74 31.68 10.62
C GLU A 726 -15.44 30.91 10.88
N ASP A 727 -15.16 30.54 12.13
CA ASP A 727 -13.97 29.79 12.52
C ASP A 727 -13.90 28.44 11.79
N THR A 728 -15.05 27.77 11.66
CA THR A 728 -15.14 26.49 10.95
C THR A 728 -14.87 26.66 9.45
N ASP A 729 -15.47 27.68 8.84
CA ASP A 729 -15.30 27.98 7.42
C ASP A 729 -13.84 28.36 7.09
N ILE A 730 -13.21 29.16 7.95
CA ILE A 730 -11.79 29.54 7.84
C ILE A 730 -10.89 28.31 7.90
N ALA A 731 -11.09 27.41 8.87
CA ALA A 731 -10.30 26.18 8.99
C ALA A 731 -10.41 25.31 7.72
N ILE A 732 -11.63 25.12 7.22
CA ILE A 732 -11.89 24.29 6.03
C ILE A 732 -11.25 24.91 4.79
N ARG A 733 -11.46 26.21 4.53
CA ARG A 733 -10.88 26.88 3.37
C ARG A 733 -9.36 26.99 3.45
N ALA A 734 -8.79 27.13 4.66
CA ALA A 734 -7.34 27.13 4.85
C ALA A 734 -6.70 25.80 4.45
N VAL A 735 -7.35 24.67 4.77
CA VAL A 735 -6.86 23.33 4.38
C VAL A 735 -7.09 23.07 2.90
N LEU A 736 -8.27 23.40 2.35
CA LEU A 736 -8.60 23.10 0.95
C LEU A 736 -7.90 24.02 -0.06
N ASN A 737 -7.80 25.31 0.24
CA ASN A 737 -7.36 26.34 -0.72
C ASN A 737 -6.06 27.04 -0.30
N GLY A 738 -5.54 26.73 0.89
CA GLY A 738 -4.35 27.35 1.46
C GLY A 738 -4.63 28.69 2.15
N TRP A 739 -3.77 29.04 3.11
CA TRP A 739 -3.88 30.29 3.89
C TRP A 739 -3.84 31.56 3.05
N ASN A 740 -3.13 31.57 1.91
CA ASN A 740 -3.11 32.72 1.02
C ASN A 740 -4.50 32.99 0.42
N SER A 741 -5.24 31.93 0.06
CA SER A 741 -6.61 32.08 -0.44
C SER A 741 -7.52 32.70 0.61
N VAL A 742 -7.41 32.27 1.87
CA VAL A 742 -8.21 32.80 2.97
C VAL A 742 -7.84 34.27 3.27
N LYS A 743 -6.55 34.61 3.29
CA LYS A 743 -6.07 35.99 3.52
C LYS A 743 -6.45 36.96 2.39
N HIS A 744 -6.74 36.45 1.19
CA HIS A 744 -7.25 37.26 0.08
C HIS A 744 -8.76 37.52 0.18
N THR A 745 -9.51 36.62 0.80
CA THR A 745 -10.98 36.72 0.90
C THR A 745 -11.45 37.28 2.23
N ASP A 746 -10.68 37.10 3.30
CA ASP A 746 -11.04 37.41 4.69
C ASP A 746 -9.92 38.15 5.41
N SER A 747 -10.31 39.00 6.36
CA SER A 747 -9.38 39.52 7.37
C SER A 747 -9.30 38.51 8.51
N LEU A 748 -8.19 37.80 8.63
CA LEU A 748 -7.95 36.92 9.79
C LEU A 748 -7.79 37.75 11.06
N ASP A 749 -8.34 37.26 12.17
CA ASP A 749 -8.03 37.81 13.50
C ASP A 749 -6.66 37.34 13.99
N ASP A 750 -6.14 37.97 15.05
CA ASP A 750 -4.80 37.68 15.55
C ASP A 750 -4.63 36.21 15.99
N GLY A 751 -5.72 35.56 16.41
CA GLY A 751 -5.73 34.14 16.76
C GLY A 751 -5.56 33.24 15.53
N TRP A 752 -6.30 33.50 14.44
CA TRP A 752 -6.11 32.79 13.18
C TRP A 752 -4.78 33.12 12.50
N GLU A 753 -4.29 34.35 12.64
CA GLU A 753 -2.96 34.71 12.14
C GLU A 753 -1.87 33.92 12.87
N SER A 754 -2.03 33.70 14.18
CA SER A 754 -1.12 32.88 15.00
C SER A 754 -1.23 31.40 14.66
N ILE A 755 -2.44 30.85 14.56
CA ILE A 755 -2.68 29.45 14.16
C ILE A 755 -2.16 29.19 12.74
N SER A 756 -2.30 30.13 11.81
CA SER A 756 -1.78 29.99 10.44
C SER A 756 -0.26 29.82 10.41
N LYS A 757 0.46 30.50 11.32
CA LYS A 757 1.92 30.35 11.46
C LYS A 757 2.29 29.01 12.06
N VAL A 758 1.55 28.55 13.07
CA VAL A 758 1.78 27.22 13.67
C VAL A 758 1.53 26.12 12.65
N ASP A 759 0.43 26.18 11.89
CA ASP A 759 0.14 25.20 10.84
C ASP A 759 1.24 25.17 9.77
N GLN A 760 1.67 26.32 9.26
CA GLN A 760 2.74 26.40 8.26
C GLN A 760 4.10 25.90 8.77
N GLN A 761 4.37 26.01 10.09
CA GLN A 761 5.63 25.58 10.68
C GLN A 761 5.65 24.14 11.17
N ALA A 762 4.49 23.60 11.60
CA ALA A 762 4.41 22.32 12.27
C ALA A 762 3.51 21.31 11.56
N PHE A 763 2.35 21.71 11.04
CA PHE A 763 1.31 20.76 10.61
C PHE A 763 1.05 20.73 9.10
N ILE A 764 1.77 21.54 8.31
CA ILE A 764 1.60 21.63 6.85
C ILE A 764 1.82 20.28 6.14
N SER A 765 2.66 19.41 6.72
CA SER A 765 2.94 18.05 6.25
C SER A 765 2.02 16.97 6.83
N CYS A 766 1.03 17.34 7.65
CA CYS A 766 0.02 16.39 8.11
C CYS A 766 -1.04 16.17 7.02
N GLY A 767 -1.72 15.03 7.07
CA GLY A 767 -2.84 14.75 6.16
C GLY A 767 -3.97 15.77 6.30
N LEU A 768 -4.76 15.95 5.25
CA LEU A 768 -5.76 17.02 5.18
C LEU A 768 -6.82 16.89 6.29
N ILE A 769 -7.22 15.67 6.62
CA ILE A 769 -8.22 15.43 7.67
C ILE A 769 -7.63 15.66 9.07
N GLU A 770 -6.37 15.26 9.30
CA GLU A 770 -5.64 15.57 10.53
C GLU A 770 -5.51 17.09 10.70
N ARG A 771 -5.17 17.81 9.64
CA ARG A 771 -5.08 19.28 9.68
C ARG A 771 -6.41 19.94 10.01
N LEU A 772 -7.54 19.46 9.47
CA LEU A 772 -8.87 19.97 9.85
C LEU A 772 -9.14 19.78 11.35
N ALA A 773 -8.88 18.58 11.89
CA ALA A 773 -9.08 18.29 13.31
C ALA A 773 -8.14 19.13 14.20
N ILE A 774 -6.85 19.24 13.83
CA ILE A 774 -5.84 20.01 14.58
C ILE A 774 -6.20 21.49 14.60
N LEU A 775 -6.54 22.09 13.45
CA LEU A 775 -6.93 23.51 13.40
C LEU A 775 -8.18 23.79 14.23
N GLN A 776 -9.16 22.88 14.20
CA GLN A 776 -10.39 23.02 14.99
C GLN A 776 -10.09 22.96 16.50
N VAL A 777 -9.31 21.97 16.96
CA VAL A 777 -9.01 21.85 18.40
C VAL A 777 -8.13 23.00 18.89
N MET A 778 -7.17 23.45 18.07
CA MET A 778 -6.33 24.61 18.38
C MET A 778 -7.16 25.89 18.51
N ARG A 779 -8.10 26.12 17.59
CA ARG A 779 -8.96 27.30 17.64
C ARG A 779 -9.87 27.28 18.86
N LEU A 780 -10.53 26.17 19.13
CA LEU A 780 -11.40 26.01 20.30
C LEU A 780 -10.62 26.24 21.61
N LYS A 781 -9.41 25.67 21.73
CA LYS A 781 -8.55 25.85 22.91
C LYS A 781 -8.13 27.30 23.06
N LEU A 782 -7.69 27.95 21.98
CA LEU A 782 -7.31 29.36 22.02
C LEU A 782 -8.50 30.26 22.41
N ARG A 783 -9.70 30.00 21.89
CA ARG A 783 -10.91 30.74 22.28
C ARG A 783 -11.19 30.62 23.77
N HIS A 784 -11.12 29.42 24.33
CA HIS A 784 -11.33 29.23 25.77
C HIS A 784 -10.23 29.90 26.61
N VAL A 785 -8.98 29.90 26.16
CA VAL A 785 -7.90 30.56 26.90
C VAL A 785 -8.05 32.09 26.87
N VAL A 786 -8.39 32.67 25.71
CA VAL A 786 -8.61 34.12 25.56
C VAL A 786 -9.89 34.58 26.26
N ASP A 787 -10.95 33.77 26.20
CA ASP A 787 -12.26 34.06 26.79
C ASP A 787 -12.81 32.83 27.55
N PRO A 788 -12.43 32.64 28.84
CA PRO A 788 -12.71 31.43 29.63
C PRO A 788 -14.15 31.39 30.17
N THR A 789 -15.13 31.60 29.30
CA THR A 789 -16.55 31.42 29.61
C THR A 789 -16.93 29.94 29.65
N ASN A 790 -18.02 29.63 30.38
CA ASN A 790 -18.59 28.27 30.37
C ASN A 790 -19.03 27.86 28.96
N GLU A 791 -19.51 28.80 28.14
CA GLU A 791 -19.90 28.54 26.75
C GLU A 791 -18.70 28.08 25.90
N ASN A 792 -17.55 28.76 26.00
CA ASN A 792 -16.34 28.34 25.28
C ASN A 792 -15.73 27.06 25.86
N LEU A 793 -15.91 26.80 27.16
CA LEU A 793 -15.50 25.53 27.77
C LEU A 793 -16.36 24.36 27.28
N GLU A 794 -17.69 24.54 27.18
CA GLU A 794 -18.62 23.51 26.69
C GLU A 794 -18.41 23.18 25.21
N ARG A 795 -17.86 24.10 24.42
CA ARG A 795 -17.45 23.86 23.02
C ARG A 795 -16.18 23.02 22.89
N LEU A 796 -15.38 22.88 23.94
CA LEU A 796 -14.18 22.04 23.90
C LEU A 796 -14.56 20.57 24.08
N PRO A 797 -13.90 19.64 23.36
CA PRO A 797 -13.99 18.24 23.71
C PRO A 797 -13.58 18.03 25.18
N THR A 798 -14.30 17.17 25.89
CA THR A 798 -14.09 16.96 27.34
C THR A 798 -12.64 16.55 27.67
N PHE A 799 -11.96 15.84 26.78
CA PHE A 799 -10.56 15.46 26.94
C PHE A 799 -9.56 16.63 26.84
N MET A 800 -9.97 17.76 26.26
CA MET A 800 -9.19 19.00 26.18
C MET A 800 -9.34 19.91 27.41
N HIS A 801 -10.31 19.64 28.28
CA HIS A 801 -10.53 20.44 29.49
C HIS A 801 -9.25 20.56 30.33
N PRO A 802 -9.00 21.70 31.00
CA PRO A 802 -7.80 21.90 31.80
C PRO A 802 -7.68 20.87 32.94
N ARG A 803 -6.52 20.23 33.03
CA ARG A 803 -6.14 19.31 34.13
C ARG A 803 -5.64 20.10 35.34
N PRO A 804 -5.75 19.57 36.57
CA PRO A 804 -5.17 20.21 37.75
C PRO A 804 -3.67 20.49 37.63
N THR A 805 -2.91 19.60 36.99
CA THR A 805 -1.48 19.71 36.69
C THR A 805 -1.15 20.97 35.87
N GLN A 806 -1.94 21.26 34.83
CA GLN A 806 -1.77 22.43 33.96
C GLN A 806 -1.96 23.74 34.74
N ASN A 807 -2.86 23.76 35.71
CA ASN A 807 -3.10 24.93 36.55
C ASN A 807 -2.08 25.10 37.69
N LEU A 808 -1.47 24.01 38.15
CA LEU A 808 -0.61 24.00 39.34
C LEU A 808 0.89 24.04 39.03
N ILE A 809 1.31 23.66 37.82
CA ILE A 809 2.72 23.51 37.46
C ILE A 809 3.01 24.32 36.19
N GLN A 810 4.01 25.20 36.27
CA GLN A 810 4.47 25.96 35.11
C GLN A 810 5.10 25.02 34.07
N HIS A 811 4.66 25.16 32.82
CA HIS A 811 5.07 24.35 31.67
C HIS A 811 5.02 25.19 30.37
N PRO A 812 5.62 24.73 29.25
CA PRO A 812 5.53 25.41 27.97
C PRO A 812 4.09 25.42 27.42
N THR A 813 3.60 26.59 26.98
CA THR A 813 2.25 26.77 26.42
C THR A 813 1.86 25.73 25.37
N MET A 814 2.79 25.26 24.53
CA MET A 814 2.45 24.25 23.51
C MET A 814 1.90 22.94 24.10
N VAL A 815 2.23 22.60 25.35
CA VAL A 815 1.77 21.36 26.02
C VAL A 815 0.24 21.37 26.17
N ASP A 816 -0.35 22.55 26.36
CA ASP A 816 -1.78 22.72 26.57
C ASP A 816 -2.65 22.32 25.36
N TYR A 817 -2.03 22.24 24.19
CA TYR A 817 -2.65 21.94 22.90
C TYR A 817 -2.55 20.47 22.49
N PHE A 818 -1.88 19.60 23.26
CA PHE A 818 -1.89 18.16 23.01
C PHE A 818 -3.24 17.55 23.44
N VAL A 819 -3.82 16.71 22.57
CA VAL A 819 -5.19 16.21 22.78
C VAL A 819 -5.34 15.21 23.93
N TRP A 820 -4.29 14.45 24.24
CA TRP A 820 -4.37 13.42 25.29
C TRP A 820 -4.07 14.01 26.68
N PRO A 821 -5.01 13.95 27.64
CA PRO A 821 -4.81 14.51 28.97
C PRO A 821 -3.66 13.85 29.74
N ASP A 822 -3.46 12.54 29.57
CA ASP A 822 -2.37 11.82 30.24
C ASP A 822 -1.00 12.14 29.61
N LEU A 823 -0.95 12.46 28.32
CA LEU A 823 0.28 12.96 27.68
C LEU A 823 0.64 14.35 28.21
N ARG A 824 -0.35 15.23 28.38
CA ARG A 824 -0.13 16.56 28.97
C ARG A 824 0.40 16.43 30.40
N ASP A 825 -0.23 15.59 31.22
CA ASP A 825 0.23 15.31 32.58
C ASP A 825 1.64 14.72 32.60
N LEU A 826 1.94 13.77 31.71
CA LEU A 826 3.27 13.20 31.58
C LEU A 826 4.31 14.29 31.24
N LEU A 827 4.04 15.14 30.24
CA LEU A 827 4.96 16.21 29.83
C LEU A 827 5.18 17.24 30.93
N ILE A 828 4.18 17.46 31.80
CA ILE A 828 4.26 18.38 32.94
C ILE A 828 4.98 17.77 34.16
N LEU A 829 4.74 16.48 34.45
CA LEU A 829 5.19 15.80 35.68
C LEU A 829 6.53 15.06 35.54
N SER A 830 6.90 14.66 34.33
CA SER A 830 8.10 13.87 34.04
C SER A 830 9.41 14.70 34.15
N PRO A 831 10.58 14.05 34.21
CA PRO A 831 11.88 14.68 33.94
C PRO A 831 11.99 15.45 32.60
N TYR A 832 10.95 15.53 31.76
CA TYR A 832 10.88 16.43 30.59
C TYR A 832 11.16 17.91 30.92
N LYS A 833 10.95 18.35 32.16
CA LYS A 833 11.40 19.69 32.61
C LYS A 833 12.93 19.88 32.55
N SER A 834 13.68 18.79 32.50
CA SER A 834 15.15 18.71 32.44
C SER A 834 15.70 18.20 31.10
N MET A 835 14.84 17.94 30.11
CA MET A 835 15.26 17.51 28.78
C MET A 835 16.09 18.60 28.09
N LYS A 836 17.12 18.21 27.33
CA LYS A 836 17.88 19.18 26.53
C LYS A 836 17.02 19.65 25.36
N SER A 837 17.22 20.88 24.87
CA SER A 837 16.46 21.43 23.74
C SER A 837 16.43 20.50 22.53
N ALA A 838 17.53 19.80 22.23
CA ALA A 838 17.61 18.84 21.12
C ALA A 838 16.60 17.68 21.24
N ASP A 839 16.30 17.22 22.45
CA ASP A 839 15.40 16.10 22.67
C ASP A 839 13.93 16.52 22.60
N VAL A 840 13.61 17.76 23.00
CA VAL A 840 12.28 18.38 22.81
C VAL A 840 12.00 18.56 21.32
N VAL A 841 13.00 18.98 20.54
CA VAL A 841 12.90 19.09 19.08
C VAL A 841 12.61 17.73 18.45
N LYS A 842 13.33 16.69 18.88
CA LYS A 842 13.11 15.32 18.42
C LYS A 842 11.70 14.84 18.78
N PHE A 843 11.24 15.11 20.01
CA PHE A 843 9.90 14.75 20.46
C PHE A 843 8.81 15.38 19.58
N VAL A 844 8.86 16.70 19.38
CA VAL A 844 7.87 17.41 18.56
C VAL A 844 7.92 16.96 17.10
N SER A 845 9.11 16.72 16.56
CA SER A 845 9.26 16.21 15.20
C SER A 845 8.62 14.83 15.01
N ILE A 846 8.81 13.92 15.97
CA ILE A 846 8.18 12.60 15.95
C ILE A 846 6.67 12.73 16.14
N PHE A 847 6.22 13.55 17.10
CA PHE A 847 4.80 13.76 17.35
C PHE A 847 4.03 14.25 16.13
N VAL A 848 4.53 15.30 15.46
CA VAL A 848 3.94 15.85 14.24
C VAL A 848 3.86 14.79 13.14
N LYS A 849 4.88 13.95 13.02
CA LYS A 849 4.88 12.85 12.05
C LYS A 849 3.91 11.73 12.45
N SER A 850 3.71 11.50 13.73
CA SER A 850 2.92 10.37 14.21
C SER A 850 1.43 10.67 14.42
N ILE A 851 1.02 11.94 14.54
CA ILE A 851 -0.39 12.27 14.81
C ILE A 851 -1.31 11.82 13.66
N ARG A 852 -2.39 11.14 14.01
CA ARG A 852 -3.41 10.62 13.10
C ARG A 852 -4.81 10.88 13.62
N PHE A 853 -5.74 11.07 12.68
CA PHE A 853 -7.15 11.23 12.99
C PHE A 853 -7.97 10.19 12.21
N GLN A 854 -8.65 9.31 12.95
CA GLN A 854 -9.44 8.22 12.36
C GLN A 854 -10.65 8.78 11.64
N TRP A 855 -10.62 8.75 10.32
CA TRP A 855 -11.71 9.18 9.46
C TRP A 855 -11.87 8.20 8.30
N PRO A 856 -12.90 7.34 8.31
CA PRO A 856 -13.08 6.27 7.33
C PRO A 856 -13.84 6.71 6.06
N TYR A 857 -14.09 8.01 5.90
CA TYR A 857 -14.86 8.60 4.81
C TYR A 857 -13.98 9.51 3.94
N ASP A 858 -14.53 10.03 2.84
CA ASP A 858 -13.81 10.99 2.01
C ASP A 858 -13.66 12.33 2.75
N LEU A 859 -12.67 13.13 2.33
CA LEU A 859 -12.46 14.47 2.90
C LEU A 859 -13.71 15.35 2.76
N CYS A 860 -14.43 15.24 1.64
CA CYS A 860 -15.64 16.01 1.37
C CYS A 860 -16.79 15.66 2.34
N ASP A 861 -16.79 14.47 2.94
CA ASP A 861 -17.80 14.07 3.92
C ASP A 861 -17.58 14.75 5.28
N SER A 862 -16.42 15.38 5.49
CA SER A 862 -16.09 16.04 6.76
C SER A 862 -16.76 17.40 6.93
N PHE A 863 -17.30 17.99 5.85
CA PHE A 863 -17.94 19.29 5.89
C PHE A 863 -19.11 19.40 4.92
N THR A 864 -20.00 20.33 5.20
CA THR A 864 -21.11 20.71 4.33
C THR A 864 -21.01 22.19 4.01
N LYS A 865 -21.50 22.59 2.83
CA LYS A 865 -21.59 24.00 2.47
C LYS A 865 -23.01 24.47 2.69
N ASN A 866 -23.20 25.47 3.55
CA ASN A 866 -24.51 26.04 3.77
C ASN A 866 -24.97 26.76 2.49
N PRO A 867 -26.11 26.37 1.89
CA PRO A 867 -26.57 26.93 0.63
C PRO A 867 -27.05 28.39 0.73
N HIS A 868 -27.34 28.87 1.94
CA HIS A 868 -27.82 30.24 2.19
C HIS A 868 -26.69 31.21 2.54
N SER A 869 -25.79 30.83 3.46
CA SER A 869 -24.65 31.68 3.84
C SER A 869 -23.42 31.50 2.94
N GLY A 870 -23.33 30.38 2.23
CA GLY A 870 -22.16 30.02 1.43
C GLY A 870 -20.95 29.54 2.24
N LEU A 871 -21.04 29.54 3.57
CA LEU A 871 -19.98 29.12 4.49
C LEU A 871 -19.92 27.59 4.62
N TYR A 872 -18.72 27.07 4.84
CA TYR A 872 -18.52 25.68 5.20
C TYR A 872 -18.71 25.45 6.71
N ALA A 873 -19.37 24.35 7.05
CA ALA A 873 -19.52 23.86 8.41
C ALA A 873 -19.06 22.39 8.46
N PHE A 874 -18.48 21.93 9.57
CA PHE A 874 -18.18 20.51 9.73
C PHE A 874 -19.48 19.67 9.72
N SER A 875 -19.41 18.47 9.15
CA SER A 875 -20.55 17.56 9.14
C SER A 875 -20.79 16.98 10.54
N ASP A 876 -22.03 16.60 10.84
CA ASP A 876 -22.36 15.93 12.11
C ASP A 876 -21.51 14.68 12.35
N THR A 877 -21.19 13.97 11.27
CA THR A 877 -20.32 12.78 11.32
C THR A 877 -18.89 13.17 11.75
N PHE A 878 -18.34 14.25 11.20
CA PHE A 878 -17.03 14.75 11.60
C PHE A 878 -17.03 15.21 13.06
N CYS A 879 -18.04 15.97 13.49
CA CYS A 879 -18.15 16.43 14.87
C CYS A 879 -18.19 15.27 15.87
N ARG A 880 -18.99 14.22 15.62
CA ARG A 880 -19.03 13.03 16.48
C ARG A 880 -17.68 12.32 16.57
N GLN A 881 -16.97 12.21 15.45
CA GLN A 881 -15.66 11.57 15.40
C GLN A 881 -14.60 12.42 16.10
N PHE A 882 -14.66 13.75 15.94
CA PHE A 882 -13.78 14.73 16.57
C PHE A 882 -13.88 14.71 18.10
N GLU A 883 -15.09 14.51 18.63
CA GLU A 883 -15.35 14.39 20.07
C GLU A 883 -14.94 13.04 20.67
N ASP A 884 -14.71 12.00 19.86
CA ASP A 884 -14.24 10.70 20.34
C ASP A 884 -12.71 10.68 20.44
N ILE A 885 -12.17 10.66 21.66
CA ILE A 885 -10.72 10.59 21.91
C ILE A 885 -10.06 9.37 21.24
N ARG A 886 -10.82 8.29 20.97
CA ARG A 886 -10.31 7.10 20.27
C ARG A 886 -9.99 7.35 18.81
N SER A 887 -10.60 8.39 18.22
CA SER A 887 -10.31 8.84 16.87
C SER A 887 -8.95 9.53 16.77
N TRP A 888 -8.42 10.03 17.87
CA TRP A 888 -7.09 10.63 17.93
C TRP A 888 -6.08 9.54 18.22
N MET A 889 -5.16 9.31 17.29
CA MET A 889 -4.17 8.23 17.37
C MET A 889 -2.74 8.73 17.15
N LEU A 890 -1.76 7.93 17.56
CA LEU A 890 -0.35 8.11 17.22
C LEU A 890 0.20 6.85 16.54
N ASP A 891 1.08 7.01 15.55
CA ASP A 891 1.81 5.89 14.96
C ASP A 891 2.70 5.16 15.97
N SER A 892 2.97 3.88 15.69
CA SER A 892 3.83 3.01 16.52
C SER A 892 5.22 3.61 16.84
N ASP A 893 5.80 4.39 15.92
CA ASP A 893 7.11 5.06 16.10
C ASP A 893 7.16 6.01 17.31
N PHE A 894 6.03 6.66 17.66
CA PHE A 894 5.97 7.52 18.84
C PHE A 894 6.19 6.72 20.13
N PHE A 895 5.71 5.49 20.18
CA PHE A 895 5.77 4.63 21.37
C PHE A 895 7.14 3.98 21.57
N VAL A 896 8.02 3.99 20.55
CA VAL A 896 9.44 3.66 20.74
C VAL A 896 10.11 4.70 21.65
N MET A 897 9.71 5.97 21.54
CA MET A 897 10.23 7.06 22.37
C MET A 897 9.48 7.20 23.70
N CYS A 898 8.17 6.95 23.70
CA CYS A 898 7.29 7.08 24.87
C CYS A 898 6.53 5.78 25.17
N PRO A 899 7.22 4.67 25.51
CA PRO A 899 6.58 3.37 25.72
C PRO A 899 5.59 3.35 26.88
N GLN A 900 5.74 4.25 27.86
CA GLN A 900 4.80 4.43 28.97
C GLN A 900 3.41 4.94 28.54
N MET A 901 3.29 5.47 27.33
CA MET A 901 2.01 5.91 26.77
C MET A 901 1.22 4.78 26.09
N ILE A 902 1.82 3.58 25.96
CA ILE A 902 1.14 2.39 25.45
C ILE A 902 -0.04 2.06 26.37
N GLY A 903 -1.24 1.99 25.79
CA GLY A 903 -2.49 1.74 26.53
C GLY A 903 -3.24 3.01 26.98
N TYR A 904 -2.61 4.18 26.92
CA TYR A 904 -3.25 5.48 27.18
C TYR A 904 -3.58 6.25 25.91
N ILE A 905 -2.74 6.11 24.87
CA ILE A 905 -3.00 6.68 23.55
C ILE A 905 -3.32 5.54 22.59
N PRO A 906 -4.44 5.61 21.84
CA PRO A 906 -4.72 4.68 20.76
C PRO A 906 -3.56 4.64 19.77
N ILE A 907 -3.01 3.44 19.57
CA ILE A 907 -1.95 3.23 18.60
C ILE A 907 -2.62 3.17 17.23
N HIS A 908 -2.26 4.11 16.35
CA HIS A 908 -2.43 3.90 14.93
C HIS A 908 -1.45 2.80 14.54
N ASN A 909 -1.95 1.57 14.55
CA ASN A 909 -1.39 0.54 13.70
C ASN A 909 -1.97 0.86 12.34
N PRO A 910 -1.20 1.50 11.43
CA PRO A 910 -1.62 1.47 10.04
C PRO A 910 -1.78 -0.01 9.73
N GLY A 911 -2.99 -0.42 9.38
CA GLY A 911 -3.08 -1.53 8.45
C GLY A 911 -2.21 -1.19 7.24
N PRO A 912 -1.79 -2.20 6.45
CA PRO A 912 -1.00 -1.96 5.26
C PRO A 912 -1.65 -0.85 4.39
N GLY A 913 -1.03 0.34 4.29
CA GLY A 913 -1.53 1.53 3.56
C GLY A 913 -2.02 2.73 4.42
N ARG A 914 -1.18 3.75 4.63
CA ARG A 914 -1.11 4.70 5.76
C ARG A 914 0.06 5.70 5.74
N VAL A 915 0.62 6.18 4.62
CA VAL A 915 1.79 7.10 4.66
C VAL A 915 1.40 8.55 4.76
N LEU A 916 1.91 9.17 5.83
CA LEU A 916 2.31 10.58 5.95
C LEU A 916 2.41 11.32 4.61
N GLY A 917 1.35 12.06 4.27
CA GLY A 917 1.34 12.92 3.09
C GLY A 917 2.55 13.86 3.08
N GLY A 918 3.39 13.73 2.06
CA GLY A 918 4.42 14.70 1.75
C GLY A 918 3.80 15.94 1.11
N PHE A 919 4.02 17.10 1.72
CA PHE A 919 4.13 18.40 1.03
C PHE A 919 4.92 19.38 1.91
N LEU A 920 6.22 19.48 1.66
CA LEU A 920 6.95 20.72 1.34
C LEU A 920 8.45 20.43 1.36
N ASP A 921 8.99 20.22 0.17
CA ASP A 921 10.37 20.53 -0.13
C ASP A 921 10.51 22.06 -0.16
N GLN A 922 11.23 22.65 0.79
CA GLN A 922 12.02 23.87 0.58
C GLN A 922 13.26 23.81 1.46
N GLY A 923 14.38 23.59 0.78
CA GLY A 923 15.71 23.59 1.37
C GLY A 923 16.02 24.87 2.13
N HIS A 924 16.64 24.67 3.30
CA HIS A 924 17.69 25.54 3.84
C HIS A 924 18.29 24.90 5.10
N PHE A 925 18.87 23.70 4.99
CA PHE A 925 19.71 23.14 6.08
C PHE A 925 20.75 22.14 5.54
N GLU A 926 21.48 22.51 4.49
CA GLU A 926 22.74 21.85 4.13
C GLU A 926 23.86 22.89 4.06
N GLN A 927 24.31 23.34 5.23
CA GLN A 927 25.63 23.93 5.40
C GLN A 927 26.00 23.84 6.87
N GLU A 928 26.39 22.63 7.32
CA GLU A 928 27.38 22.37 8.38
C GLU A 928 27.30 20.90 8.80
N GLN A 929 27.96 20.02 8.05
CA GLN A 929 28.42 18.74 8.60
C GLN A 929 29.64 18.21 7.84
N GLY A 930 30.67 19.05 7.79
CA GLY A 930 32.04 18.58 7.66
C GLY A 930 32.58 18.25 9.06
N ALA A 931 32.79 16.96 9.32
CA ALA A 931 33.51 16.38 10.46
C ALA A 931 32.85 16.47 11.86
N ARG A 932 32.28 15.35 12.33
CA ARG A 932 32.45 14.82 13.70
C ARG A 932 31.88 13.40 13.84
N ASN A 933 32.62 12.61 14.62
CA ASN A 933 32.52 11.17 14.92
C ASN A 933 31.12 10.51 15.01
N ASN A 934 31.07 9.28 14.49
CA ASN A 934 30.09 8.24 14.79
C ASN A 934 30.05 7.91 16.30
N THR A 935 28.93 8.24 16.94
CA THR A 935 28.40 7.52 18.12
C THR A 935 26.87 7.61 18.07
N GLU A 936 26.19 6.48 17.96
CA GLU A 936 24.74 6.37 18.18
C GLU A 936 24.38 6.80 19.62
N PRO A 937 23.19 7.38 19.86
CA PRO A 937 22.79 7.81 21.19
C PRO A 937 22.41 6.62 22.07
N ASP A 938 23.05 6.54 23.25
CA ASP A 938 22.72 5.63 24.34
C ASP A 938 21.56 6.21 25.17
N TRP A 939 20.42 5.51 25.17
CA TRP A 939 19.19 5.90 25.88
C TRP A 939 19.03 5.20 27.24
N SER A 940 20.03 4.44 27.70
CA SER A 940 19.95 3.70 28.95
C SER A 940 19.90 4.59 30.20
N ASP A 941 20.42 5.83 30.13
CA ASP A 941 20.47 6.77 31.27
C ASP A 941 19.15 7.54 31.51
N VAL A 942 18.13 7.39 30.66
CA VAL A 942 16.80 8.01 30.85
C VAL A 942 15.82 7.04 31.55
N LEU A 943 16.22 5.79 31.78
CA LEU A 943 15.34 4.71 32.25
C LEU A 943 15.69 4.20 33.65
N ILE A 944 15.91 5.09 34.63
CA ILE A 944 15.92 4.68 36.05
C ILE A 944 15.35 5.80 36.94
N PRO A 945 14.20 5.61 37.61
CA PRO A 945 13.95 6.29 38.86
C PRO A 945 14.69 5.55 39.99
N THR A 946 15.64 6.21 40.64
CA THR A 946 16.08 5.88 42.02
C THR A 946 15.06 6.35 43.03
#